data_AF-A0A9D9PYE2-F1
#
_entry.id   AF-A0A9D9PYE2-F1
#
_cell.length_a   1.000
_cell.length_b   1.000
_cell.length_c   1.000
_cell.angle_alpha   90.00
_cell.angle_beta   90.00
_cell.angle_gamma   90.00
#
_symmetry.space_group_name_H-M   'P 1'
#
loop_
_entity.id
_entity.type
_entity.pdbx_description
1 polymer ?
#
loop_
_entity_poly.entity_id
_entity_poly.type
_entity_poly.pdbx_seq_one_letter_code
_entity_poly.pdbx_strand_id
1 'polypeptide(L)'
;MKKFFYLVAAVAMLFTACEFDPTDLNNRIDDLENRVTELEETIAALNQDIAGVETLVNAMQNNVYVSKIVKGENGYEVYFTNGEKIEIADGKAGEAGKDGVTVTVMLDEEDGQYYWAVIKDGVTSFIEVDGKRLPVKGEQGNTPKMRVVMEGETGYWEVSYDNGETWERVLLPDGTPVTTSGGAGGLFKEAYIDEDTNTAVFVFLNGETLEIELRSDLYVNFKGEAVESADFRYGETKTFEMEAVGVVKAIVTTPDEWKASFDKTNAVWSITAPSIEHALCADLEGEVALIYFGEENQSSVVTMNVSIGEFVEVAEENLVIEAEAAEAIYDVPFTADGAVTVQPVDAWLSGSVVEGVAKITVAANTGAARTGTIKLVAKSNEVVITVNQTEGVELLEYGYRAGSETVVFAKPLAEISGLAAAAADHIAVTNDYVIISSAGAVPVVLDALTGEYVGTLNVGDLPVAAVTADDANNIIISTFAESTGFRVARMKNITDTPEVFITHSSTEYGKDISVVGDVYGDARVTLMYSPWSSGTTGHLLFSVANGVSDGGYWSKIAAGEITDKIDNNNGDVIYRDMNAGSPYFMSGYSSNCFVWAEGGTAQAIQVTTNSNCGAVCVDVEKFNNAYYLSTACDTYFTWALTDAAVYVADVTTIDNFKAGVAKFPTGDYGWNAAAAGGNTDCAMKAAKDGVYMYVYVLHPNGHLGCVRVDCLKNAPEE
;
A
#
# COMPACT_ATOMS: atom_id res chain seq x y z
N MET A 1 -20.25 73.12 -9.78
CA MET A 1 -20.79 71.94 -9.07
C MET A 1 -22.00 71.31 -9.76
N LYS A 2 -23.05 72.05 -10.17
CA LYS A 2 -24.22 71.45 -10.86
C LYS A 2 -23.89 70.74 -12.19
N LYS A 3 -22.98 71.27 -13.02
CA LYS A 3 -22.57 70.61 -14.29
C LYS A 3 -21.71 69.35 -14.10
N PHE A 4 -21.04 69.20 -12.96
CA PHE A 4 -20.25 68.01 -12.63
C PHE A 4 -21.16 66.88 -12.10
N PHE A 5 -22.24 67.25 -11.41
CA PHE A 5 -23.26 66.31 -10.94
C PHE A 5 -24.05 65.66 -12.09
N TYR A 6 -24.35 66.40 -13.16
CA TYR A 6 -24.98 65.82 -14.35
C TYR A 6 -24.06 64.87 -15.13
N LEU A 7 -22.74 65.08 -15.09
CA LEU A 7 -21.78 64.18 -15.73
C LEU A 7 -21.62 62.88 -14.94
N VAL A 8 -21.59 62.94 -13.60
CA VAL A 8 -21.56 61.74 -12.75
C VAL A 8 -22.88 60.98 -12.79
N ALA A 9 -24.02 61.68 -12.88
CA ALA A 9 -25.33 61.03 -13.07
C ALA A 9 -25.50 60.42 -14.47
N ALA A 10 -24.90 61.00 -15.52
CA ALA A 10 -24.92 60.44 -16.88
C ALA A 10 -23.99 59.23 -17.03
N VAL A 11 -22.85 59.20 -16.31
CA VAL A 11 -21.98 58.02 -16.26
C VAL A 11 -22.57 56.91 -15.38
N ALA A 12 -23.30 57.25 -14.31
CA ALA A 12 -24.05 56.28 -13.52
C ALA A 12 -25.25 55.67 -14.28
N MET A 13 -25.92 56.45 -15.16
CA MET A 13 -26.96 55.93 -16.06
C MET A 13 -26.42 55.12 -17.25
N LEU A 14 -25.12 55.19 -17.54
CA LEU A 14 -24.46 54.34 -18.55
C LEU A 14 -24.05 52.96 -18.00
N PHE A 15 -24.16 52.74 -16.68
CA PHE A 15 -23.97 51.43 -16.04
C PHE A 15 -25.28 50.72 -15.67
N THR A 16 -26.45 51.29 -16.01
CA THR A 16 -27.77 50.67 -15.73
C THR A 16 -28.52 50.26 -17.00
N ALA A 17 -27.83 50.05 -18.11
CA ALA A 17 -28.43 49.61 -19.37
C ALA A 17 -27.88 48.23 -19.80
N CYS A 18 -27.93 47.27 -18.89
CA CYS A 18 -28.31 45.89 -19.17
C CYS A 18 -28.43 45.22 -17.79
N GLU A 19 -29.63 45.13 -17.23
CA GLU A 19 -29.89 44.05 -16.28
C GLU A 19 -29.69 42.78 -17.11
N PHE A 20 -28.53 42.13 -16.93
CA PHE A 20 -28.33 40.79 -17.43
C PHE A 20 -29.30 39.93 -16.64
N ASP A 21 -30.41 39.56 -17.27
CA ASP A 21 -31.37 38.61 -16.72
C ASP A 21 -30.78 37.21 -16.93
N PRO A 22 -30.18 36.58 -15.91
CA PRO A 22 -29.53 35.29 -16.07
C PRO A 22 -30.55 34.16 -16.25
N THR A 23 -31.85 34.44 -16.11
CA THR A 23 -32.91 33.42 -16.16
C THR A 23 -32.94 32.68 -17.49
N ASP A 24 -32.73 33.37 -18.62
CA ASP A 24 -32.71 32.71 -19.95
C ASP A 24 -31.46 31.84 -20.14
N LEU A 25 -30.32 32.28 -19.59
CA LEU A 25 -29.08 31.49 -19.63
C LEU A 25 -29.17 30.28 -18.69
N ASN A 26 -29.70 30.47 -17.48
CA ASN A 26 -29.88 29.39 -16.51
C ASN A 26 -30.90 28.36 -17.02
N ASN A 27 -32.02 28.79 -17.61
CA ASN A 27 -32.98 27.85 -18.22
C ASN A 27 -32.35 27.04 -19.36
N ARG A 28 -31.47 27.64 -20.18
CA ARG A 28 -30.73 26.93 -21.22
C ARG A 28 -29.66 25.99 -20.66
N ILE A 29 -29.01 26.38 -19.56
CA ILE A 29 -28.05 25.53 -18.85
C ILE A 29 -28.77 24.34 -18.23
N ASP A 30 -29.89 24.56 -17.53
CA ASP A 30 -30.71 23.50 -16.93
C ASP A 30 -31.28 22.56 -18.02
N ASP A 31 -31.72 23.08 -19.18
CA ASP A 31 -32.14 22.25 -20.33
C ASP A 31 -30.97 21.44 -20.91
N LEU A 32 -29.79 22.05 -21.04
CA LEU A 32 -28.58 21.36 -21.50
C LEU A 32 -28.11 20.29 -20.50
N GLU A 33 -28.13 20.57 -19.20
CA GLU A 33 -27.77 19.62 -18.14
C GLU A 33 -28.73 18.44 -18.15
N ASN A 34 -30.06 18.67 -18.22
CA ASN A 34 -31.05 17.59 -18.32
C ASN A 34 -30.85 16.76 -19.60
N ARG A 35 -30.63 17.39 -20.75
CA ARG A 35 -30.38 16.68 -22.02
C ARG A 35 -29.07 15.89 -21.99
N VAL A 36 -28.03 16.39 -21.32
CA VAL A 36 -26.76 15.67 -21.13
C VAL A 36 -26.97 14.47 -20.22
N THR A 37 -27.67 14.63 -19.10
CA THR A 37 -27.99 13.51 -18.20
C THR A 37 -28.81 12.43 -18.89
N GLU A 38 -29.87 12.78 -19.64
CA GLU A 38 -30.67 11.82 -20.41
C GLU A 38 -29.85 11.09 -21.50
N LEU A 39 -28.89 11.79 -22.11
CA LEU A 39 -27.99 11.23 -23.13
C LEU A 39 -26.95 10.30 -22.52
N GLU A 40 -26.39 10.65 -21.36
CA GLU A 40 -25.45 9.82 -20.60
C GLU A 40 -26.11 8.51 -20.14
N GLU A 41 -27.34 8.58 -19.59
CA GLU A 41 -28.14 7.40 -19.25
C GLU A 41 -28.45 6.54 -20.48
N THR A 42 -28.78 7.17 -21.61
CA THR A 42 -29.05 6.47 -22.88
C THR A 42 -27.80 5.75 -23.41
N ILE A 43 -26.61 6.39 -23.36
CA ILE A 43 -25.33 5.78 -23.77
C ILE A 43 -24.96 4.62 -22.85
N ALA A 44 -25.16 4.75 -21.54
CA ALA A 44 -24.89 3.69 -20.58
C ALA A 44 -25.78 2.46 -20.84
N ALA A 45 -27.09 2.67 -21.01
CA ALA A 45 -28.05 1.62 -21.32
C ALA A 45 -27.76 0.97 -22.67
N LEU A 46 -27.41 1.76 -23.70
CA LEU A 46 -26.98 1.22 -25.00
C LEU A 46 -25.75 0.35 -24.81
N ASN A 47 -24.64 0.86 -24.27
CA ASN A 47 -23.40 0.09 -24.10
C ASN A 47 -23.59 -1.20 -23.28
N GLN A 48 -24.50 -1.19 -22.30
CA GLN A 48 -24.89 -2.40 -21.57
C GLN A 48 -25.63 -3.39 -22.46
N ASP A 49 -26.64 -2.95 -23.22
CA ASP A 49 -27.38 -3.81 -24.15
C ASP A 49 -26.48 -4.34 -25.28
N ILE A 50 -25.45 -3.59 -25.70
CA ILE A 50 -24.43 -4.07 -26.66
C ILE A 50 -23.73 -5.31 -26.13
N ALA A 51 -23.21 -5.21 -24.91
CA ALA A 51 -22.55 -6.34 -24.25
C ALA A 51 -23.53 -7.50 -24.04
N GLY A 52 -24.81 -7.19 -23.77
CA GLY A 52 -25.90 -8.16 -23.69
C GLY A 52 -26.13 -8.92 -25.00
N VAL A 53 -26.25 -8.22 -26.13
CA VAL A 53 -26.43 -8.85 -27.46
C VAL A 53 -25.22 -9.71 -27.82
N GLU A 54 -24.00 -9.26 -27.56
CA GLU A 54 -22.81 -10.09 -27.79
C GLU A 54 -22.83 -11.37 -26.95
N THR A 55 -23.16 -11.27 -25.66
CA THR A 55 -23.26 -12.43 -24.78
C THR A 55 -24.34 -13.40 -25.27
N LEU A 56 -25.50 -12.89 -25.71
CA LEU A 56 -26.58 -13.70 -26.29
C LEU A 56 -26.12 -14.43 -27.56
N VAL A 57 -25.43 -13.73 -28.49
CA VAL A 57 -24.91 -14.31 -29.73
C VAL A 57 -23.80 -15.33 -29.46
N ASN A 58 -22.89 -15.05 -28.53
CA ASN A 58 -21.84 -15.98 -28.12
C ASN A 58 -22.42 -17.21 -27.43
N ALA A 59 -23.47 -17.06 -26.62
CA ALA A 59 -24.17 -18.17 -26.00
C ALA A 59 -24.77 -19.11 -27.05
N MET A 60 -25.43 -18.56 -28.07
CA MET A 60 -25.96 -19.34 -29.20
C MET A 60 -24.85 -20.08 -29.97
N GLN A 61 -23.69 -19.44 -30.19
CA GLN A 61 -22.56 -20.06 -30.89
C GLN A 61 -21.87 -21.18 -30.08
N ASN A 62 -21.92 -21.11 -28.74
CA ASN A 62 -21.24 -22.04 -27.84
C ASN A 62 -22.16 -23.10 -27.21
N ASN A 63 -23.43 -23.22 -27.65
CA ASN A 63 -24.44 -24.10 -27.05
C ASN A 63 -24.69 -23.82 -25.54
N VAL A 64 -24.63 -22.55 -25.15
CA VAL A 64 -25.05 -22.06 -23.83
C VAL A 64 -26.49 -21.57 -23.97
N TYR A 65 -27.39 -22.06 -23.11
CA TYR A 65 -28.83 -21.80 -23.22
C TYR A 65 -29.32 -20.79 -22.17
N VAL A 66 -30.45 -20.15 -22.43
CA VAL A 66 -31.13 -19.31 -21.44
C VAL A 66 -31.86 -20.23 -20.45
N SER A 67 -31.70 -19.96 -19.16
CA SER A 67 -32.27 -20.73 -18.05
C SER A 67 -33.48 -20.07 -17.40
N LYS A 68 -33.48 -18.74 -17.26
CA LYS A 68 -34.63 -17.94 -16.79
C LYS A 68 -34.49 -16.49 -17.23
N ILE A 69 -35.63 -15.82 -17.39
CA ILE A 69 -35.74 -14.37 -17.58
C ILE A 69 -36.58 -13.82 -16.42
N VAL A 70 -36.04 -12.83 -15.71
CA VAL A 70 -36.73 -12.16 -14.60
C VAL A 70 -36.93 -10.70 -14.96
N LYS A 71 -38.18 -10.22 -14.91
CA LYS A 71 -38.47 -8.80 -15.12
C LYS A 71 -38.15 -8.01 -13.84
N GLY A 72 -37.26 -7.04 -13.94
CA GLY A 72 -36.91 -6.08 -12.89
C GLY A 72 -37.67 -4.75 -13.05
N GLU A 73 -37.26 -3.73 -12.28
CA GLU A 73 -37.88 -2.39 -12.31
C GLU A 73 -37.55 -1.60 -13.59
N ASN A 74 -36.33 -1.78 -14.13
CA ASN A 74 -35.80 -1.03 -15.28
C ASN A 74 -35.35 -1.92 -16.46
N GLY A 75 -35.73 -3.20 -16.50
CA GLY A 75 -35.20 -4.15 -17.47
C GLY A 75 -35.51 -5.61 -17.18
N TYR A 76 -34.70 -6.49 -17.78
CA TYR A 76 -34.79 -7.93 -17.60
C TYR A 76 -33.42 -8.50 -17.22
N GLU A 77 -33.40 -9.38 -16.24
CA GLU A 77 -32.24 -10.22 -15.92
C GLU A 77 -32.38 -11.56 -16.65
N VAL A 78 -31.38 -11.91 -17.44
CA VAL A 78 -31.33 -13.14 -18.23
C VAL A 78 -30.21 -14.00 -17.68
N TYR A 79 -30.54 -15.23 -17.32
CA TYR A 79 -29.61 -16.17 -16.68
C TYR A 79 -29.28 -17.31 -17.64
N PHE A 80 -28.01 -17.68 -17.76
CA PHE A 80 -27.54 -18.70 -18.70
C PHE A 80 -27.20 -20.02 -18.02
N THR A 81 -26.93 -21.06 -18.83
CA THR A 81 -26.61 -22.39 -18.31
C THR A 81 -25.26 -22.52 -17.63
N ASN A 82 -24.30 -21.72 -18.04
CA ASN A 82 -22.97 -21.65 -17.43
C ASN A 82 -22.94 -20.84 -16.12
N GLY A 83 -24.10 -20.36 -15.63
CA GLY A 83 -24.19 -19.53 -14.42
C GLY A 83 -23.97 -18.04 -14.67
N GLU A 84 -23.60 -17.64 -15.90
CA GLU A 84 -23.53 -16.23 -16.29
C GLU A 84 -24.92 -15.59 -16.25
N LYS A 85 -24.95 -14.29 -15.99
CA LYS A 85 -26.16 -13.47 -16.09
C LYS A 85 -25.86 -12.21 -16.88
N ILE A 86 -26.84 -11.72 -17.62
CA ILE A 86 -26.82 -10.39 -18.23
C ILE A 86 -28.05 -9.60 -17.80
N GLU A 87 -27.91 -8.29 -17.81
CA GLU A 87 -28.99 -7.35 -17.59
C GLU A 87 -29.23 -6.61 -18.89
N ILE A 88 -30.48 -6.65 -19.38
CA ILE A 88 -30.91 -5.90 -20.57
C ILE A 88 -31.92 -4.83 -20.14
N ALA A 89 -31.82 -3.62 -20.69
CA ALA A 89 -32.67 -2.50 -20.34
C ALA A 89 -34.08 -2.63 -20.94
N ASP A 90 -35.11 -2.13 -20.22
CA ASP A 90 -36.48 -1.99 -20.74
C ASP A 90 -36.53 -0.72 -21.60
N GLY A 91 -36.08 -0.85 -22.84
CA GLY A 91 -35.94 0.26 -23.75
C GLY A 91 -37.29 0.81 -24.19
N LYS A 92 -37.46 2.13 -24.05
CA LYS A 92 -38.65 2.83 -24.57
C LYS A 92 -38.28 3.48 -25.90
N ALA A 93 -39.21 3.53 -26.85
CA ALA A 93 -39.02 4.37 -28.02
C ALA A 93 -39.11 5.85 -27.62
N GLY A 94 -38.14 6.66 -28.07
CA GLY A 94 -38.15 8.09 -27.81
C GLY A 94 -39.33 8.76 -28.50
N GLU A 95 -39.85 9.85 -27.95
CA GLU A 95 -40.82 10.64 -28.71
C GLU A 95 -40.13 11.17 -29.97
N ALA A 96 -40.73 10.90 -31.13
CA ALA A 96 -40.20 11.32 -32.43
C ALA A 96 -40.11 12.85 -32.52
N GLY A 97 -38.96 13.39 -32.12
CA GLY A 97 -38.53 14.73 -32.51
C GLY A 97 -38.37 14.78 -34.02
N LYS A 98 -38.49 15.98 -34.59
CA LYS A 98 -38.50 16.22 -36.05
C LYS A 98 -37.28 15.71 -36.83
N ASP A 99 -36.23 15.24 -36.14
CA ASP A 99 -34.98 14.69 -36.69
C ASP A 99 -34.48 13.45 -35.90
N GLY A 100 -35.35 12.77 -35.14
CA GLY A 100 -34.99 11.67 -34.22
C GLY A 100 -34.45 10.42 -34.92
N VAL A 101 -33.25 10.00 -34.53
CA VAL A 101 -32.63 8.73 -34.95
C VAL A 101 -32.52 7.78 -33.76
N THR A 102 -33.09 6.59 -33.88
CA THR A 102 -32.97 5.52 -32.86
C THR A 102 -31.95 4.49 -33.32
N VAL A 103 -30.95 4.18 -32.49
CA VAL A 103 -29.98 3.11 -32.79
C VAL A 103 -30.58 1.75 -32.42
N THR A 104 -30.38 0.74 -33.26
CA THR A 104 -30.87 -0.63 -33.10
C THR A 104 -29.89 -1.63 -33.70
N VAL A 105 -30.24 -2.91 -33.72
CA VAL A 105 -29.48 -3.97 -34.42
C VAL A 105 -30.36 -4.63 -35.47
N MET A 106 -29.74 -5.11 -36.55
CA MET A 106 -30.42 -5.77 -37.66
C MET A 106 -29.62 -7.01 -38.08
N LEU A 107 -30.30 -8.13 -38.31
CA LEU A 107 -29.68 -9.32 -38.91
C LEU A 107 -29.42 -9.08 -40.40
N ASP A 108 -28.21 -9.36 -40.85
CA ASP A 108 -27.92 -9.46 -42.29
C ASP A 108 -28.20 -10.89 -42.76
N GLU A 109 -29.22 -11.05 -43.60
CA GLU A 109 -29.63 -12.37 -44.11
C GLU A 109 -28.58 -13.03 -45.01
N GLU A 110 -27.62 -12.27 -45.57
CA GLU A 110 -26.59 -12.82 -46.47
C GLU A 110 -25.49 -13.58 -45.73
N ASP A 111 -25.08 -13.11 -44.54
CA ASP A 111 -23.99 -13.70 -43.75
C ASP A 111 -24.42 -14.24 -42.39
N GLY A 112 -25.66 -13.98 -41.98
CA GLY A 112 -26.24 -14.44 -40.71
C GLY A 112 -25.67 -13.71 -39.48
N GLN A 113 -25.06 -12.53 -39.64
CA GLN A 113 -24.49 -11.75 -38.55
C GLN A 113 -25.35 -10.53 -38.20
N TYR A 114 -25.33 -10.14 -36.93
CA TYR A 114 -26.00 -8.93 -36.47
C TYR A 114 -25.11 -7.71 -36.67
N TYR A 115 -25.69 -6.68 -37.29
CA TYR A 115 -25.05 -5.40 -37.54
C TYR A 115 -25.83 -4.27 -36.86
N TRP A 116 -25.11 -3.22 -36.54
CA TRP A 116 -25.70 -1.99 -36.06
C TRP A 116 -26.55 -1.32 -37.13
N ALA A 117 -27.69 -0.80 -36.71
CA ALA A 117 -28.65 -0.13 -37.58
C ALA A 117 -29.25 1.09 -36.90
N VAL A 118 -29.89 1.94 -37.68
CA VAL A 118 -30.62 3.11 -37.21
C VAL A 118 -32.00 3.17 -37.83
N ILE A 119 -32.97 3.62 -37.04
CA ILE A 119 -34.33 3.92 -37.46
C ILE A 119 -34.43 5.43 -37.63
N LYS A 120 -34.73 5.87 -38.85
CA LYS A 120 -35.02 7.27 -39.19
C LYS A 120 -36.27 7.34 -40.05
N ASP A 121 -37.24 8.17 -39.65
CA ASP A 121 -38.53 8.30 -40.35
C ASP A 121 -39.28 6.97 -40.55
N GLY A 122 -39.10 6.01 -39.62
CA GLY A 122 -39.67 4.66 -39.70
C GLY A 122 -38.97 3.70 -40.67
N VAL A 123 -37.83 4.11 -41.24
CA VAL A 123 -36.98 3.27 -42.09
C VAL A 123 -35.76 2.84 -41.29
N THR A 124 -35.52 1.52 -41.22
CA THR A 124 -34.32 0.96 -40.61
C THR A 124 -33.22 0.80 -41.67
N SER A 125 -31.99 1.19 -41.37
CA SER A 125 -30.84 1.09 -42.26
C SER A 125 -29.57 0.75 -41.48
N PHE A 126 -28.67 -0.03 -42.08
CA PHE A 126 -27.38 -0.36 -41.45
C PHE A 126 -26.54 0.90 -41.19
N ILE A 127 -25.81 0.89 -40.09
CA ILE A 127 -24.74 1.84 -39.82
C ILE A 127 -23.49 1.40 -40.59
N GLU A 128 -22.84 2.36 -41.24
CA GLU A 128 -21.56 2.13 -41.90
C GLU A 128 -20.45 2.99 -41.31
N VAL A 129 -19.26 2.39 -41.23
CA VAL A 129 -18.01 3.04 -40.88
C VAL A 129 -17.01 2.74 -42.00
N ASP A 130 -16.44 3.78 -42.60
CA ASP A 130 -15.58 3.67 -43.79
C ASP A 130 -16.19 2.84 -44.95
N GLY A 131 -17.52 2.87 -45.10
CA GLY A 131 -18.25 2.15 -46.15
C GLY A 131 -18.38 0.64 -45.90
N LYS A 132 -18.16 0.18 -44.67
CA LYS A 132 -18.46 -1.19 -44.22
C LYS A 132 -19.53 -1.17 -43.14
N ARG A 133 -20.45 -2.14 -43.17
CA ARG A 133 -21.45 -2.34 -42.11
C ARG A 133 -20.76 -2.56 -40.77
N LEU A 134 -21.23 -1.90 -39.72
CA LEU A 134 -20.66 -1.99 -38.37
C LEU A 134 -21.18 -3.27 -37.68
N PRO A 135 -20.36 -4.33 -37.50
CA PRO A 135 -20.83 -5.56 -36.85
C PRO A 135 -21.04 -5.33 -35.36
N VAL A 136 -22.01 -6.03 -34.77
CA VAL A 136 -22.22 -6.02 -33.30
C VAL A 136 -21.05 -6.72 -32.59
N LYS A 137 -20.47 -7.73 -33.24
CA LYS A 137 -19.27 -8.43 -32.78
C LYS A 137 -18.01 -7.73 -33.28
N GLY A 138 -17.09 -7.42 -32.38
CA GLY A 138 -15.79 -6.87 -32.77
C GLY A 138 -14.83 -7.91 -33.34
N GLU A 139 -13.95 -7.47 -34.25
CA GLU A 139 -12.77 -8.25 -34.61
C GLU A 139 -11.82 -8.35 -33.40
N GLN A 140 -11.21 -9.53 -33.17
CA GLN A 140 -10.31 -9.81 -32.04
C GLN A 140 -10.92 -9.73 -30.63
N GLY A 141 -12.26 -9.79 -30.49
CA GLY A 141 -12.93 -9.90 -29.18
C GLY A 141 -13.15 -8.56 -28.46
N ASN A 142 -13.03 -7.43 -29.17
CA ASN A 142 -13.33 -6.11 -28.62
C ASN A 142 -14.71 -5.62 -29.06
N THR A 143 -15.70 -5.70 -28.18
CA THR A 143 -17.04 -5.14 -28.41
C THR A 143 -16.97 -3.65 -28.76
N PRO A 144 -17.59 -3.17 -29.85
CA PRO A 144 -17.62 -1.75 -30.17
C PRO A 144 -18.30 -0.93 -29.07
N LYS A 145 -17.67 0.17 -28.64
CA LYS A 145 -18.25 1.13 -27.68
C LYS A 145 -18.83 2.31 -28.42
N MET A 146 -19.97 2.81 -27.95
CA MET A 146 -20.64 3.97 -28.53
C MET A 146 -20.57 5.17 -27.57
N ARG A 147 -20.42 6.37 -28.13
CA ARG A 147 -20.56 7.65 -27.41
C ARG A 147 -21.23 8.69 -28.29
N VAL A 148 -21.61 9.80 -27.67
CA VAL A 148 -22.04 11.00 -28.38
C VAL A 148 -21.06 12.13 -28.09
N VAL A 149 -20.62 12.82 -29.14
CA VAL A 149 -19.80 14.03 -29.05
C VAL A 149 -20.64 15.23 -29.48
N MET A 150 -20.68 16.27 -28.64
CA MET A 150 -21.38 17.51 -28.94
C MET A 150 -20.49 18.45 -29.75
N GLU A 151 -20.96 18.88 -30.92
CA GLU A 151 -20.39 20.00 -31.67
C GLU A 151 -21.44 21.12 -31.75
N GLY A 152 -21.34 22.09 -30.84
CA GLY A 152 -22.37 23.13 -30.68
C GLY A 152 -23.64 22.57 -30.02
N GLU A 153 -24.80 22.82 -30.61
CA GLU A 153 -26.10 22.33 -30.13
C GLU A 153 -26.47 20.94 -30.70
N THR A 154 -25.58 20.34 -31.51
CA THR A 154 -25.81 19.06 -32.19
C THR A 154 -24.87 17.98 -31.64
N GLY A 155 -25.45 16.85 -31.20
CA GLY A 155 -24.68 15.67 -30.82
C GLY A 155 -24.48 14.73 -32.01
N TYR A 156 -23.29 14.14 -32.12
CA TYR A 156 -22.93 13.18 -33.16
C TYR A 156 -22.49 11.87 -32.53
N TRP A 157 -22.96 10.76 -33.09
CA TRP A 157 -22.54 9.43 -32.64
C TRP A 157 -21.14 9.09 -33.13
N GLU A 158 -20.33 8.52 -32.23
CA GLU A 158 -19.03 7.95 -32.52
C GLU A 158 -18.92 6.54 -31.94
N VAL A 159 -18.16 5.69 -32.61
CA VAL A 159 -17.90 4.30 -32.22
C VAL A 159 -16.40 4.08 -32.02
N SER A 160 -16.02 3.26 -31.05
CA SER A 160 -14.65 2.83 -30.79
C SER A 160 -14.55 1.30 -30.86
N TYR A 161 -13.49 0.80 -31.50
CA TYR A 161 -13.22 -0.64 -31.66
C TYR A 161 -12.05 -1.13 -30.80
N ASP A 162 -11.34 -0.21 -30.15
CA ASP A 162 -10.10 -0.45 -29.39
C ASP A 162 -10.31 -0.07 -27.91
N ASN A 163 -11.48 -0.43 -27.38
CA ASN A 163 -11.84 -0.23 -25.99
C ASN A 163 -11.88 1.25 -25.52
N GLY A 164 -11.87 2.21 -26.45
CA GLY A 164 -11.98 3.65 -26.20
C GLY A 164 -10.75 4.47 -26.59
N GLU A 165 -9.71 3.87 -27.18
CA GLU A 165 -8.47 4.57 -27.56
C GLU A 165 -8.67 5.47 -28.81
N THR A 166 -9.41 5.00 -29.81
CA THR A 166 -9.79 5.77 -31.01
C THR A 166 -11.30 5.71 -31.26
N TRP A 167 -11.82 6.77 -31.86
CA TRP A 167 -13.25 6.97 -32.09
C TRP A 167 -13.50 7.44 -33.51
N GLU A 168 -14.47 6.81 -34.17
CA GLU A 168 -14.83 7.05 -35.57
C GLU A 168 -16.30 7.48 -35.67
N ARG A 169 -16.60 8.39 -36.60
CA ARG A 169 -17.94 8.96 -36.74
C ARG A 169 -18.89 7.95 -37.39
N VAL A 170 -20.06 7.78 -36.77
CA VAL A 170 -21.12 6.91 -37.27
C VAL A 170 -21.86 7.60 -38.42
N LEU A 171 -21.94 6.93 -39.57
CA LEU A 171 -22.57 7.45 -40.78
C LEU A 171 -23.76 6.58 -41.21
N LEU A 172 -24.74 7.23 -41.84
CA LEU A 172 -25.76 6.58 -42.65
C LEU A 172 -25.15 6.06 -43.97
N PRO A 173 -25.78 5.10 -44.67
CA PRO A 173 -25.31 4.60 -45.96
C PRO A 173 -25.17 5.68 -47.06
N ASP A 174 -25.81 6.83 -46.90
CA ASP A 174 -25.68 7.98 -47.80
C ASP A 174 -24.49 8.92 -47.45
N GLY A 175 -23.71 8.58 -46.42
CA GLY A 175 -22.56 9.34 -45.94
C GLY A 175 -22.90 10.45 -44.93
N THR A 176 -24.17 10.60 -44.53
CA THR A 176 -24.59 11.63 -43.58
C THR A 176 -24.29 11.20 -42.13
N PRO A 177 -23.71 12.07 -41.28
CA PRO A 177 -23.50 11.76 -39.86
C PRO A 177 -24.80 11.49 -39.10
N VAL A 178 -24.76 10.52 -38.19
CA VAL A 178 -25.88 10.23 -37.30
C VAL A 178 -25.88 11.21 -36.13
N THR A 179 -26.92 12.03 -36.04
CA THR A 179 -27.07 13.06 -35.00
C THR A 179 -28.06 12.65 -33.91
N THR A 180 -27.92 13.19 -32.71
CA THR A 180 -28.84 12.96 -31.58
C THR A 180 -29.94 14.01 -31.54
N SER A 181 -31.19 13.59 -31.37
CA SER A 181 -32.27 14.49 -31.00
C SER A 181 -33.32 13.76 -30.15
N GLY A 182 -33.27 13.99 -28.83
CA GLY A 182 -34.30 13.56 -27.88
C GLY A 182 -34.31 12.07 -27.56
N GLY A 183 -34.30 11.75 -26.25
CA GLY A 183 -34.06 10.40 -25.73
C GLY A 183 -35.17 9.39 -25.98
N ALA A 184 -34.76 8.13 -26.08
CA ALA A 184 -35.08 7.11 -25.07
C ALA A 184 -34.11 5.93 -25.20
N GLY A 185 -33.81 5.32 -24.05
CA GLY A 185 -32.77 4.31 -23.88
C GLY A 185 -33.18 2.89 -24.27
N GLY A 186 -32.15 2.04 -24.38
CA GLY A 186 -32.22 0.59 -24.58
C GLY A 186 -32.34 0.11 -26.05
N LEU A 187 -31.80 -1.05 -26.38
CA LEU A 187 -31.97 -1.76 -27.66
C LEU A 187 -33.21 -2.67 -27.66
N PHE A 188 -33.59 -3.17 -26.49
CA PHE A 188 -34.65 -4.16 -26.32
C PHE A 188 -35.97 -3.51 -25.94
N LYS A 189 -37.04 -3.96 -26.57
CA LYS A 189 -38.41 -3.60 -26.25
C LYS A 189 -38.99 -4.48 -25.15
N GLU A 190 -38.73 -5.79 -25.22
CA GLU A 190 -39.16 -6.76 -24.23
C GLU A 190 -38.37 -8.07 -24.38
N ALA A 191 -38.29 -8.84 -23.31
CA ALA A 191 -37.82 -10.22 -23.33
C ALA A 191 -38.76 -11.12 -22.52
N TYR A 192 -39.06 -12.31 -23.03
CA TYR A 192 -39.97 -13.24 -22.39
C TYR A 192 -39.68 -14.69 -22.78
N ILE A 193 -40.33 -15.61 -22.07
CA ILE A 193 -40.31 -17.04 -22.38
C ILE A 193 -41.58 -17.37 -23.15
N ASP A 194 -41.44 -17.89 -24.36
CA ASP A 194 -42.54 -18.49 -25.11
C ASP A 194 -42.71 -19.94 -24.63
N GLU A 195 -43.77 -20.17 -23.83
CA GLU A 195 -44.05 -21.48 -23.22
C GLU A 195 -44.48 -22.54 -24.24
N ASP A 196 -45.01 -22.14 -25.40
CA ASP A 196 -45.51 -23.07 -26.42
C ASP A 196 -44.36 -23.65 -27.27
N THR A 197 -43.33 -22.85 -27.52
CA THR A 197 -42.14 -23.21 -28.30
C THR A 197 -40.92 -23.54 -27.45
N ASN A 198 -40.97 -23.28 -26.13
CA ASN A 198 -39.87 -23.42 -25.19
C ASN A 198 -38.62 -22.63 -25.64
N THR A 199 -38.83 -21.39 -26.07
CA THR A 199 -37.76 -20.46 -26.49
C THR A 199 -37.79 -19.17 -25.65
N ALA A 200 -36.61 -18.67 -25.32
CA ALA A 200 -36.41 -17.31 -24.83
C ALA A 200 -36.44 -16.37 -26.04
N VAL A 201 -37.39 -15.43 -26.03
CA VAL A 201 -37.62 -14.47 -27.12
C VAL A 201 -37.19 -13.09 -26.66
N PHE A 202 -36.30 -12.46 -27.43
CA PHE A 202 -35.84 -11.09 -27.23
C PHE A 202 -36.34 -10.22 -28.39
N VAL A 203 -37.14 -9.19 -28.07
CA VAL A 203 -37.75 -8.30 -29.07
C VAL A 203 -36.97 -6.99 -29.09
N PHE A 204 -36.41 -6.61 -30.23
CA PHE A 204 -35.73 -5.33 -30.43
C PHE A 204 -36.72 -4.20 -30.71
N LEU A 205 -36.30 -2.94 -30.53
CA LEU A 205 -37.15 -1.76 -30.78
C LEU A 205 -37.64 -1.63 -32.23
N ASN A 206 -36.90 -2.19 -33.20
CA ASN A 206 -37.32 -2.25 -34.61
C ASN A 206 -38.40 -3.31 -34.89
N GLY A 207 -38.74 -4.15 -33.91
CA GLY A 207 -39.69 -5.26 -34.03
C GLY A 207 -39.09 -6.58 -34.51
N GLU A 208 -37.78 -6.64 -34.77
CA GLU A 208 -37.08 -7.91 -35.01
C GLU A 208 -36.96 -8.72 -33.71
N THR A 209 -36.89 -10.04 -33.85
CA THR A 209 -36.76 -10.96 -32.71
C THR A 209 -35.48 -11.77 -32.81
N LEU A 210 -34.85 -11.99 -31.65
CA LEU A 210 -33.80 -12.99 -31.45
C LEU A 210 -34.40 -14.10 -30.58
N GLU A 211 -34.35 -15.33 -31.07
CA GLU A 211 -34.88 -16.52 -30.38
C GLU A 211 -33.73 -17.42 -29.96
N ILE A 212 -33.70 -17.78 -28.67
CA ILE A 212 -32.72 -18.70 -28.09
C ILE A 212 -33.49 -19.83 -27.41
N GLU A 213 -33.18 -21.09 -27.70
CA GLU A 213 -33.85 -22.23 -27.06
C GLU A 213 -33.65 -22.21 -25.53
N LEU A 214 -34.71 -22.48 -24.76
CA LEU A 214 -34.62 -22.61 -23.29
C LEU A 214 -33.99 -23.95 -22.89
N ARG A 215 -33.24 -23.88 -21.79
CA ARG A 215 -32.36 -24.91 -21.20
C ARG A 215 -32.93 -26.33 -21.15
N SER A 216 -32.02 -27.28 -21.40
CA SER A 216 -32.22 -28.73 -21.33
C SER A 216 -32.69 -29.23 -19.97
N ASP A 217 -33.23 -30.43 -20.00
CA ASP A 217 -33.70 -31.26 -18.90
C ASP A 217 -32.60 -31.68 -17.90
N LEU A 218 -31.34 -31.24 -18.01
CA LEU A 218 -30.19 -31.71 -17.20
C LEU A 218 -29.25 -30.58 -16.70
N TYR A 219 -29.11 -30.39 -15.38
CA TYR A 219 -28.06 -29.53 -14.77
C TYR A 219 -27.72 -29.85 -13.30
N VAL A 220 -26.54 -29.40 -12.84
CA VAL A 220 -26.14 -29.29 -11.42
C VAL A 220 -25.41 -27.95 -11.20
N ASN A 221 -25.82 -27.14 -10.22
CA ASN A 221 -25.21 -25.84 -9.88
C ASN A 221 -25.08 -25.66 -8.35
N PHE A 222 -24.23 -24.75 -7.88
CA PHE A 222 -24.23 -24.32 -6.47
C PHE A 222 -25.52 -23.55 -6.14
N LYS A 223 -26.04 -23.74 -4.91
CA LYS A 223 -27.06 -22.82 -4.39
C LYS A 223 -26.38 -21.55 -3.91
N GLY A 224 -26.59 -20.45 -4.62
CA GLY A 224 -26.00 -19.14 -4.32
C GLY A 224 -24.83 -18.84 -5.23
N GLU A 225 -23.80 -18.19 -4.67
CA GLU A 225 -22.60 -17.83 -5.42
C GLU A 225 -21.78 -19.07 -5.78
N ALA A 226 -21.22 -19.09 -6.99
CA ALA A 226 -20.38 -20.19 -7.43
C ALA A 226 -19.10 -20.23 -6.59
N VAL A 227 -18.70 -21.43 -6.17
CA VAL A 227 -17.45 -21.63 -5.41
C VAL A 227 -16.42 -22.23 -6.35
N GLU A 228 -15.51 -21.40 -6.86
CA GLU A 228 -14.46 -21.83 -7.79
C GLU A 228 -13.28 -22.51 -7.06
N SER A 229 -13.05 -22.14 -5.80
CA SER A 229 -11.99 -22.72 -4.98
C SER A 229 -12.35 -22.80 -3.49
N ALA A 230 -11.81 -23.79 -2.79
CA ALA A 230 -11.95 -23.91 -1.34
C ALA A 230 -10.68 -24.46 -0.66
N ASP A 231 -10.25 -23.79 0.41
CA ASP A 231 -9.20 -24.28 1.30
C ASP A 231 -9.74 -25.17 2.41
N PHE A 232 -8.97 -26.18 2.81
CA PHE A 232 -9.35 -27.15 3.83
C PHE A 232 -8.23 -27.36 4.84
N ARG A 233 -8.60 -27.67 6.09
CA ARG A 233 -7.69 -28.32 7.04
C ARG A 233 -7.53 -29.80 6.73
N TYR A 234 -6.41 -30.39 7.16
CA TYR A 234 -6.21 -31.83 7.03
C TYR A 234 -7.36 -32.63 7.66
N GLY A 235 -7.97 -33.51 6.87
CA GLY A 235 -9.11 -34.34 7.25
C GLY A 235 -10.45 -33.61 7.37
N GLU A 236 -10.50 -32.30 7.11
CA GLU A 236 -11.74 -31.53 7.12
C GLU A 236 -12.67 -32.00 6.01
N THR A 237 -13.97 -32.01 6.30
CA THR A 237 -15.02 -32.24 5.30
C THR A 237 -15.89 -31.01 5.21
N LYS A 238 -16.00 -30.42 4.01
CA LYS A 238 -16.94 -29.34 3.70
C LYS A 238 -18.06 -29.88 2.81
N THR A 239 -19.25 -29.33 3.00
CA THR A 239 -20.44 -29.66 2.22
C THR A 239 -20.98 -28.43 1.53
N PHE A 240 -21.24 -28.56 0.24
CA PHE A 240 -21.78 -27.51 -0.62
C PHE A 240 -23.21 -27.89 -1.00
N GLU A 241 -24.15 -26.98 -0.74
CA GLU A 241 -25.52 -27.15 -1.23
C GLU A 241 -25.59 -26.85 -2.72
N MET A 242 -26.26 -27.74 -3.45
CA MET A 242 -26.40 -27.69 -4.89
C MET A 242 -27.87 -27.66 -5.29
N GLU A 243 -28.14 -27.31 -6.53
CA GLU A 243 -29.40 -27.51 -7.23
C GLU A 243 -29.16 -28.49 -8.38
N ALA A 244 -29.97 -29.54 -8.48
CA ALA A 244 -29.78 -30.60 -9.47
C ALA A 244 -31.10 -31.01 -10.12
N VAL A 245 -31.14 -31.00 -11.45
CA VAL A 245 -32.32 -31.35 -12.26
C VAL A 245 -31.91 -32.32 -13.36
N GLY A 246 -32.76 -33.34 -13.60
CA GLY A 246 -32.53 -34.38 -14.61
C GLY A 246 -31.38 -35.33 -14.36
N VAL A 247 -30.68 -35.21 -13.23
CA VAL A 247 -29.49 -36.03 -12.95
C VAL A 247 -29.88 -37.48 -12.68
N VAL A 248 -29.64 -38.34 -13.67
CA VAL A 248 -29.81 -39.78 -13.56
C VAL A 248 -28.62 -40.39 -12.83
N LYS A 249 -27.39 -39.94 -13.14
CA LYS A 249 -26.13 -40.49 -12.61
C LYS A 249 -25.12 -39.37 -12.38
N ALA A 250 -24.25 -39.54 -11.37
CA ALA A 250 -23.10 -38.67 -11.15
C ALA A 250 -21.85 -39.50 -10.80
N ILE A 251 -20.68 -38.95 -11.10
CA ILE A 251 -19.34 -39.47 -10.83
C ILE A 251 -18.52 -38.29 -10.31
N VAL A 252 -17.65 -38.54 -9.33
CA VAL A 252 -16.73 -37.53 -8.81
C VAL A 252 -15.30 -37.99 -9.05
N THR A 253 -14.44 -37.09 -9.52
CA THR A 253 -12.99 -37.28 -9.58
C THR A 253 -12.32 -36.35 -8.58
N THR A 254 -11.25 -36.82 -7.96
CA THR A 254 -10.52 -36.09 -6.91
C THR A 254 -9.02 -36.19 -7.15
N PRO A 255 -8.22 -35.24 -6.65
CA PRO A 255 -6.77 -35.39 -6.51
C PRO A 255 -6.40 -36.55 -5.58
N ASP A 256 -5.12 -36.94 -5.56
CA ASP A 256 -4.67 -38.08 -4.74
C ASP A 256 -4.95 -37.85 -3.25
N GLU A 257 -5.51 -38.87 -2.59
CA GLU A 257 -5.94 -38.88 -1.16
C GLU A 257 -7.13 -37.99 -0.77
N TRP A 258 -7.64 -37.16 -1.68
CA TRP A 258 -8.92 -36.45 -1.47
C TRP A 258 -10.10 -37.40 -1.63
N LYS A 259 -11.22 -37.09 -0.96
CA LYS A 259 -12.47 -37.85 -1.10
C LYS A 259 -13.60 -36.89 -1.41
N ALA A 260 -14.48 -37.27 -2.32
CA ALA A 260 -15.67 -36.48 -2.60
C ALA A 260 -16.86 -37.36 -2.97
N SER A 261 -18.07 -36.90 -2.69
CA SER A 261 -19.32 -37.60 -2.97
C SER A 261 -20.45 -36.63 -3.22
N PHE A 262 -21.37 -36.99 -4.13
CA PHE A 262 -22.54 -36.18 -4.44
C PHE A 262 -23.83 -36.94 -4.12
N ASP A 263 -24.60 -36.42 -3.17
CA ASP A 263 -25.96 -36.89 -2.88
C ASP A 263 -26.94 -36.16 -3.79
N LYS A 264 -27.29 -36.79 -4.92
CA LYS A 264 -28.25 -36.23 -5.87
C LYS A 264 -29.67 -36.08 -5.33
N THR A 265 -30.03 -36.77 -4.25
CA THR A 265 -31.41 -36.71 -3.69
C THR A 265 -31.62 -35.42 -2.93
N ASN A 266 -30.60 -35.03 -2.15
CA ASN A 266 -30.60 -33.80 -1.37
C ASN A 266 -29.83 -32.66 -2.07
N ALA A 267 -29.23 -32.95 -3.22
CA ALA A 267 -28.34 -32.08 -3.98
C ALA A 267 -27.22 -31.50 -3.09
N VAL A 268 -26.43 -32.37 -2.47
CA VAL A 268 -25.30 -31.97 -1.61
C VAL A 268 -24.00 -32.56 -2.13
N TRP A 269 -23.01 -31.71 -2.37
CA TRP A 269 -21.65 -32.14 -2.73
C TRP A 269 -20.74 -32.07 -1.49
N SER A 270 -20.19 -33.20 -1.09
CA SER A 270 -19.29 -33.29 0.07
C SER A 270 -17.87 -33.58 -0.40
N ILE A 271 -16.91 -32.80 0.09
CA ILE A 271 -15.48 -32.91 -0.22
C ILE A 271 -14.72 -33.00 1.10
N THR A 272 -13.81 -33.97 1.19
CA THR A 272 -12.96 -34.24 2.35
C THR A 272 -11.49 -34.17 1.94
N ALA A 273 -10.73 -33.36 2.66
CA ALA A 273 -9.30 -33.23 2.52
C ALA A 273 -8.53 -34.48 3.00
N PRO A 274 -7.31 -34.71 2.46
CA PRO A 274 -6.42 -35.77 2.96
C PRO A 274 -6.12 -35.59 4.45
N SER A 275 -5.83 -36.68 5.16
CA SER A 275 -5.41 -36.60 6.56
C SER A 275 -3.96 -36.13 6.66
N ILE A 276 -3.59 -35.56 7.81
CA ILE A 276 -2.21 -35.11 8.03
C ILE A 276 -1.19 -36.27 7.98
N GLU A 277 -1.63 -37.48 8.31
CA GLU A 277 -0.80 -38.69 8.21
C GLU A 277 -0.44 -39.06 6.77
N HIS A 278 -1.24 -38.61 5.78
CA HIS A 278 -1.03 -38.86 4.35
C HIS A 278 -0.46 -37.65 3.60
N ALA A 279 -0.11 -36.57 4.29
CA ALA A 279 0.39 -35.33 3.67
C ALA A 279 1.62 -35.53 2.74
N LEU A 280 2.44 -36.55 3.00
CA LEU A 280 3.65 -36.84 2.19
C LEU A 280 3.35 -37.55 0.85
N CYS A 281 2.16 -38.09 0.67
CA CYS A 281 1.75 -38.82 -0.54
C CYS A 281 0.46 -38.30 -1.16
N ALA A 282 -0.15 -37.26 -0.58
CA ALA A 282 -1.35 -36.61 -1.07
C ALA A 282 -1.00 -35.43 -1.98
N ASP A 283 -1.90 -35.12 -2.92
CA ASP A 283 -1.89 -33.83 -3.59
C ASP A 283 -2.40 -32.76 -2.60
N LEU A 284 -1.59 -31.73 -2.33
CA LEU A 284 -1.96 -30.65 -1.41
C LEU A 284 -2.84 -29.58 -2.08
N GLU A 285 -2.93 -29.62 -3.41
CA GLU A 285 -3.80 -28.79 -4.23
C GLU A 285 -4.24 -29.56 -5.47
N GLY A 286 -5.41 -29.24 -6.02
CA GLY A 286 -5.87 -29.85 -7.27
C GLY A 286 -7.32 -29.52 -7.58
N GLU A 287 -7.89 -30.20 -8.58
CA GLU A 287 -9.27 -29.99 -9.02
C GLU A 287 -10.15 -31.19 -8.66
N VAL A 288 -11.29 -30.94 -8.02
CA VAL A 288 -12.36 -31.92 -7.84
C VAL A 288 -13.42 -31.67 -8.91
N ALA A 289 -13.81 -32.70 -9.65
CA ALA A 289 -14.83 -32.60 -10.69
C ALA A 289 -16.04 -33.49 -10.41
N LEU A 290 -17.22 -32.91 -10.42
CA LEU A 290 -18.52 -33.57 -10.39
C LEU A 290 -19.05 -33.71 -11.82
N ILE A 291 -18.92 -34.90 -12.40
CA ILE A 291 -19.43 -35.23 -13.74
C ILE A 291 -20.82 -35.86 -13.59
N TYR A 292 -21.83 -35.30 -14.22
CA TYR A 292 -23.22 -35.75 -14.10
C TYR A 292 -23.85 -36.05 -15.47
N PHE A 293 -24.84 -36.94 -15.46
CA PHE A 293 -25.49 -37.49 -16.65
C PHE A 293 -27.00 -37.46 -16.51
N GLY A 294 -27.69 -37.12 -17.59
CA GLY A 294 -29.15 -37.13 -17.71
C GLY A 294 -29.68 -38.33 -18.47
N GLU A 295 -30.92 -38.22 -18.95
CA GLU A 295 -31.48 -39.19 -19.89
C GLU A 295 -30.72 -39.16 -21.23
N GLU A 296 -30.82 -40.24 -22.00
CA GLU A 296 -30.14 -40.40 -23.31
C GLU A 296 -28.60 -40.26 -23.31
N ASN A 297 -27.94 -40.31 -22.15
CA ASN A 297 -26.49 -40.11 -21.96
C ASN A 297 -25.99 -38.68 -22.22
N GLN A 298 -26.84 -37.67 -22.10
CA GLN A 298 -26.37 -36.29 -21.97
C GLN A 298 -25.47 -36.17 -20.74
N SER A 299 -24.38 -35.40 -20.81
CA SER A 299 -23.43 -35.24 -19.69
C SER A 299 -22.86 -33.83 -19.59
N SER A 300 -22.59 -33.38 -18.38
CA SER A 300 -21.89 -32.13 -18.08
C SER A 300 -21.08 -32.26 -16.78
N VAL A 301 -20.32 -31.22 -16.41
CA VAL A 301 -19.38 -31.23 -15.27
C VAL A 301 -19.42 -29.92 -14.50
N VAL A 302 -19.26 -30.00 -13.18
CA VAL A 302 -18.92 -28.88 -12.28
C VAL A 302 -17.55 -29.15 -11.68
N THR A 303 -16.65 -28.18 -11.68
CA THR A 303 -15.32 -28.32 -11.07
C THR A 303 -15.13 -27.32 -9.92
N MET A 304 -14.24 -27.65 -8.98
CA MET A 304 -13.79 -26.79 -7.89
C MET A 304 -12.31 -27.07 -7.61
N ASN A 305 -11.51 -26.01 -7.51
CA ASN A 305 -10.13 -26.12 -7.03
C ASN A 305 -10.13 -26.30 -5.50
N VAL A 306 -9.30 -27.22 -5.01
CA VAL A 306 -9.18 -27.52 -3.59
C VAL A 306 -7.72 -27.45 -3.18
N SER A 307 -7.46 -26.98 -1.97
CA SER A 307 -6.12 -26.92 -1.40
C SER A 307 -6.12 -27.14 0.10
N ILE A 308 -4.99 -27.62 0.62
CA ILE A 308 -4.71 -27.58 2.06
C ILE A 308 -4.25 -26.17 2.41
N GLY A 309 -5.01 -25.57 3.32
CA GLY A 309 -4.80 -24.21 3.77
C GLY A 309 -3.99 -24.08 5.06
N GLU A 310 -3.46 -22.87 5.30
CA GLU A 310 -2.94 -22.47 6.61
C GLU A 310 -3.86 -21.41 7.21
N PHE A 311 -4.37 -21.67 8.42
CA PHE A 311 -5.35 -20.81 9.07
C PHE A 311 -4.76 -20.15 10.31
N VAL A 312 -5.29 -18.98 10.67
CA VAL A 312 -5.06 -18.28 11.93
C VAL A 312 -6.38 -18.06 12.66
N GLU A 313 -6.35 -18.25 13.98
CA GLU A 313 -7.48 -18.05 14.88
C GLU A 313 -7.03 -17.33 16.15
N VAL A 314 -7.88 -16.44 16.67
CA VAL A 314 -7.71 -15.77 17.97
C VAL A 314 -8.79 -16.26 18.94
N ALA A 315 -8.63 -15.98 20.23
CA ALA A 315 -9.53 -16.49 21.26
C ALA A 315 -11.00 -16.02 21.13
N GLU A 316 -11.23 -14.83 20.57
CA GLU A 316 -12.56 -14.22 20.40
C GLU A 316 -12.80 -13.85 18.94
N GLU A 317 -13.91 -14.31 18.36
CA GLU A 317 -14.37 -13.85 17.04
C GLU A 317 -14.67 -12.33 17.11
N ASN A 318 -14.10 -11.56 16.16
CA ASN A 318 -14.20 -10.10 16.09
C ASN A 318 -13.59 -9.37 17.31
N LEU A 319 -12.37 -9.76 17.69
CA LEU A 319 -11.61 -9.11 18.76
C LEU A 319 -11.58 -7.58 18.60
N VAL A 320 -11.92 -6.88 19.69
CA VAL A 320 -11.84 -5.41 19.80
C VAL A 320 -10.83 -5.04 20.89
N ILE A 321 -9.86 -4.22 20.54
CA ILE A 321 -8.90 -3.61 21.48
C ILE A 321 -9.40 -2.20 21.82
N GLU A 322 -9.63 -1.96 23.11
CA GLU A 322 -9.91 -0.61 23.63
C GLU A 322 -8.59 0.01 24.10
N ALA A 323 -8.13 1.01 23.38
CA ALA A 323 -6.85 1.67 23.56
C ALA A 323 -6.99 3.09 24.10
N GLU A 324 -6.05 3.46 24.96
CA GLU A 324 -5.94 4.85 25.42
C GLU A 324 -5.23 5.72 24.38
N ALA A 325 -5.28 7.03 24.57
CA ALA A 325 -4.63 7.99 23.68
C ALA A 325 -3.09 7.86 23.62
N ALA A 326 -2.47 7.30 24.65
CA ALA A 326 -1.03 7.07 24.69
C ALA A 326 -0.63 5.88 23.81
N GLU A 327 0.62 5.85 23.33
CA GLU A 327 1.13 4.69 22.61
C GLU A 327 1.26 3.48 23.53
N ALA A 328 0.70 2.35 23.09
CA ALA A 328 0.74 1.09 23.81
C ALA A 328 0.88 -0.10 22.84
N ILE A 329 1.43 -1.20 23.38
CA ILE A 329 1.52 -2.49 22.70
C ILE A 329 0.55 -3.46 23.37
N TYR A 330 -0.28 -4.12 22.57
CA TYR A 330 -1.26 -5.10 22.99
C TYR A 330 -0.86 -6.49 22.51
N ASP A 331 -0.77 -7.42 23.44
CA ASP A 331 -0.47 -8.82 23.12
C ASP A 331 -1.76 -9.56 22.74
N VAL A 332 -1.81 -10.09 21.52
CA VAL A 332 -2.92 -10.88 20.99
C VAL A 332 -2.43 -12.30 20.71
N PRO A 333 -2.67 -13.25 21.64
CA PRO A 333 -2.37 -14.66 21.40
C PRO A 333 -3.22 -15.21 20.25
N PHE A 334 -2.59 -16.02 19.39
CA PHE A 334 -3.29 -16.71 18.31
C PHE A 334 -2.83 -18.16 18.18
N THR A 335 -3.64 -18.98 17.51
CA THR A 335 -3.26 -20.32 17.06
C THR A 335 -3.22 -20.31 15.54
N ALA A 336 -2.21 -20.93 14.94
CA ALA A 336 -2.10 -21.00 13.49
C ALA A 336 -1.54 -22.34 13.01
N ASP A 337 -1.98 -22.75 11.82
CA ASP A 337 -1.50 -23.95 11.11
C ASP A 337 -0.19 -23.67 10.32
N GLY A 338 0.24 -22.40 10.25
CA GLY A 338 1.42 -21.97 9.49
C GLY A 338 1.93 -20.57 9.87
N ALA A 339 2.64 -19.91 8.94
CA ALA A 339 3.24 -18.61 9.20
C ALA A 339 2.16 -17.50 9.21
N VAL A 340 2.24 -16.61 10.20
CA VAL A 340 1.31 -15.48 10.34
C VAL A 340 2.05 -14.18 10.15
N THR A 341 1.42 -13.28 9.39
CA THR A 341 1.87 -11.89 9.22
C THR A 341 0.86 -10.94 9.84
N VAL A 342 1.36 -9.82 10.37
CA VAL A 342 0.50 -8.71 10.81
C VAL A 342 0.41 -7.70 9.67
N GLN A 343 -0.80 -7.33 9.27
CA GLN A 343 -1.08 -6.39 8.18
C GLN A 343 -1.97 -5.25 8.70
N PRO A 344 -1.38 -4.09 9.03
CA PRO A 344 -2.14 -2.90 9.41
C PRO A 344 -2.95 -2.37 8.23
N VAL A 345 -4.23 -2.09 8.43
CA VAL A 345 -5.07 -1.37 7.46
C VAL A 345 -4.91 0.14 7.67
N ASP A 346 -4.89 0.56 8.93
CA ASP A 346 -4.71 1.95 9.33
C ASP A 346 -3.24 2.26 9.67
N ALA A 347 -2.75 3.39 9.18
CA ALA A 347 -1.34 3.79 9.30
C ALA A 347 -0.86 4.09 10.75
N TRP A 348 -1.79 4.28 11.69
CA TRP A 348 -1.49 4.49 13.11
C TRP A 348 -1.44 3.17 13.91
N LEU A 349 -1.57 2.04 13.23
CA LEU A 349 -1.39 0.70 13.78
C LEU A 349 -0.16 0.05 13.14
N SER A 350 0.57 -0.73 13.93
CA SER A 350 1.61 -1.62 13.44
C SER A 350 1.65 -2.89 14.28
N GLY A 351 2.49 -3.86 13.93
CA GLY A 351 2.69 -5.00 14.79
C GLY A 351 3.63 -6.05 14.24
N SER A 352 3.98 -7.00 15.10
CA SER A 352 4.89 -8.11 14.81
C SER A 352 4.39 -9.40 15.45
N VAL A 353 4.94 -10.55 15.03
CA VAL A 353 4.62 -11.86 15.61
C VAL A 353 5.81 -12.37 16.39
N VAL A 354 5.57 -12.73 17.66
CA VAL A 354 6.59 -13.25 18.58
C VAL A 354 6.02 -14.46 19.28
N GLU A 355 6.60 -15.65 19.03
CA GLU A 355 6.25 -16.90 19.72
C GLU A 355 4.73 -17.21 19.79
N GLY A 356 3.98 -16.96 18.70
CA GLY A 356 2.53 -17.21 18.65
C GLY A 356 1.67 -16.12 19.29
N VAL A 357 2.27 -14.96 19.58
CA VAL A 357 1.57 -13.75 20.04
C VAL A 357 1.79 -12.66 19.01
N ALA A 358 0.70 -12.05 18.52
CA ALA A 358 0.78 -10.84 17.72
C ALA A 358 0.88 -9.63 18.66
N LYS A 359 1.99 -8.89 18.58
CA LYS A 359 2.21 -7.65 19.32
C LYS A 359 1.68 -6.49 18.48
N ILE A 360 0.49 -6.01 18.82
CA ILE A 360 -0.20 -4.92 18.12
C ILE A 360 0.19 -3.59 18.75
N THR A 361 0.92 -2.77 18.01
CA THR A 361 1.29 -1.42 18.43
C THR A 361 0.22 -0.43 17.99
N VAL A 362 -0.24 0.37 18.93
CA VAL A 362 -1.19 1.47 18.72
C VAL A 362 -0.47 2.79 18.93
N ALA A 363 -0.33 3.60 17.88
CA ALA A 363 0.33 4.90 17.95
C ALA A 363 -0.50 5.92 18.76
N ALA A 364 0.14 6.99 19.25
CA ALA A 364 -0.55 8.00 20.04
C ALA A 364 -1.68 8.69 19.26
N ASN A 365 -2.73 9.09 19.97
CA ASN A 365 -3.78 9.95 19.45
C ASN A 365 -3.64 11.37 20.01
N THR A 366 -3.74 12.37 19.14
CA THR A 366 -3.75 13.80 19.48
C THR A 366 -5.02 14.51 18.98
N GLY A 367 -5.90 13.76 18.30
CA GLY A 367 -7.15 14.25 17.72
C GLY A 367 -8.39 13.69 18.41
N ALA A 368 -9.51 13.67 17.69
CA ALA A 368 -10.73 13.03 18.19
C ALA A 368 -10.53 11.51 18.37
N ALA A 369 -11.37 10.87 19.19
CA ALA A 369 -11.43 9.42 19.28
C ALA A 369 -11.55 8.79 17.87
N ARG A 370 -10.85 7.67 17.66
CA ARG A 370 -10.72 7.03 16.35
C ARG A 370 -10.85 5.52 16.45
N THR A 371 -11.27 4.89 15.35
CA THR A 371 -11.35 3.43 15.22
C THR A 371 -10.56 3.01 14.00
N GLY A 372 -9.84 1.91 14.10
CA GLY A 372 -8.99 1.38 13.04
C GLY A 372 -8.94 -0.12 13.06
N THR A 373 -8.28 -0.69 12.05
CA THR A 373 -8.26 -2.12 11.80
C THR A 373 -6.85 -2.62 11.52
N ILE A 374 -6.54 -3.80 12.08
CA ILE A 374 -5.32 -4.55 11.80
C ILE A 374 -5.67 -6.02 11.60
N LYS A 375 -4.99 -6.67 10.66
CA LYS A 375 -5.28 -8.05 10.28
C LYS A 375 -4.14 -8.98 10.68
N LEU A 376 -4.48 -10.15 11.18
CA LEU A 376 -3.57 -11.29 11.21
C LEU A 376 -3.87 -12.15 9.99
N VAL A 377 -2.86 -12.38 9.15
CA VAL A 377 -3.05 -13.09 7.87
C VAL A 377 -2.21 -14.35 7.88
N ALA A 378 -2.89 -15.49 7.69
CA ALA A 378 -2.31 -16.75 7.28
C ALA A 378 -2.65 -17.00 5.80
N LYS A 379 -2.09 -18.04 5.19
CA LYS A 379 -2.27 -18.32 3.76
C LYS A 379 -3.75 -18.39 3.33
N SER A 380 -4.62 -18.95 4.16
CA SER A 380 -6.00 -19.32 3.79
C SER A 380 -7.09 -18.53 4.47
N ASN A 381 -6.76 -17.74 5.50
CA ASN A 381 -7.70 -16.82 6.09
C ASN A 381 -6.99 -15.61 6.73
N GLU A 382 -7.80 -14.60 7.02
CA GLU A 382 -7.41 -13.46 7.82
C GLU A 382 -8.35 -13.31 9.02
N VAL A 383 -7.79 -12.87 10.14
CA VAL A 383 -8.54 -12.43 11.32
C VAL A 383 -8.44 -10.92 11.39
N VAL A 384 -9.59 -10.26 11.40
CA VAL A 384 -9.69 -8.80 11.52
C VAL A 384 -9.82 -8.42 12.99
N ILE A 385 -8.92 -7.55 13.46
CA ILE A 385 -8.93 -6.98 14.81
C ILE A 385 -9.29 -5.51 14.70
N THR A 386 -10.31 -5.10 15.44
CA THR A 386 -10.72 -3.68 15.53
C THR A 386 -10.02 -3.02 16.72
N VAL A 387 -9.53 -1.80 16.55
CA VAL A 387 -8.93 -1.00 17.63
C VAL A 387 -9.72 0.29 17.77
N ASN A 388 -10.32 0.50 18.94
CA ASN A 388 -10.94 1.76 19.33
C ASN A 388 -9.96 2.54 20.21
N GLN A 389 -9.67 3.79 19.87
CA GLN A 389 -8.75 4.62 20.62
C GLN A 389 -9.42 5.90 21.12
N THR A 390 -9.22 6.21 22.41
CA THR A 390 -9.78 7.40 23.07
C THR A 390 -9.26 8.71 22.48
N GLU A 391 -9.93 9.84 22.79
CA GLU A 391 -9.52 11.16 22.28
C GLU A 391 -8.14 11.58 22.82
N GLY A 392 -7.42 12.33 22.00
CA GLY A 392 -6.03 12.65 22.20
C GLY A 392 -5.73 13.70 23.27
N VAL A 393 -4.48 13.70 23.71
CA VAL A 393 -3.95 14.63 24.73
C VAL A 393 -3.20 15.79 24.07
N GLU A 394 -3.31 17.00 24.63
CA GLU A 394 -2.55 18.16 24.14
C GLU A 394 -1.03 17.92 24.19
N LEU A 395 -0.32 18.40 23.16
CA LEU A 395 1.14 18.35 23.08
C LEU A 395 1.78 19.63 23.65
N LEU A 396 3.05 19.50 24.05
CA LEU A 396 3.96 20.62 24.27
C LEU A 396 4.24 21.32 22.95
N GLU A 397 4.44 22.64 22.99
CA GLU A 397 4.79 23.41 21.80
C GLU A 397 6.25 23.22 21.37
N TYR A 398 7.12 22.84 22.31
CA TYR A 398 8.55 22.71 22.08
C TYR A 398 9.16 21.61 22.94
N GLY A 399 9.96 20.76 22.28
CA GLY A 399 10.77 19.73 22.89
C GLY A 399 10.00 18.58 23.52
N TYR A 400 10.74 17.69 24.16
CA TYR A 400 10.17 16.59 24.96
C TYR A 400 9.85 17.05 26.39
N ARG A 401 8.96 16.32 27.06
CA ARG A 401 8.59 16.53 28.46
C ARG A 401 9.67 15.94 29.37
N ALA A 402 10.45 16.80 30.02
CA ALA A 402 11.42 16.36 31.04
C ALA A 402 10.75 15.47 32.10
N GLY A 403 11.33 14.30 32.39
CA GLY A 403 10.76 13.30 33.30
C GLY A 403 9.93 12.21 32.62
N SER A 404 9.68 12.29 31.30
CA SER A 404 9.00 11.22 30.55
C SER A 404 9.91 10.05 30.15
N GLU A 405 11.21 10.12 30.45
CA GLU A 405 12.20 9.15 29.99
C GLU A 405 11.88 7.75 30.51
N THR A 406 11.47 6.84 29.62
CA THR A 406 11.05 5.48 29.97
C THR A 406 11.86 4.47 29.18
N VAL A 407 12.46 3.49 29.86
CA VAL A 407 13.13 2.37 29.17
C VAL A 407 12.05 1.48 28.55
N VAL A 408 12.06 1.38 27.22
CA VAL A 408 11.11 0.54 26.47
C VAL A 408 11.56 -0.92 26.52
N PHE A 409 12.83 -1.17 26.21
CA PHE A 409 13.45 -2.48 26.35
C PHE A 409 14.97 -2.37 26.56
N ALA A 410 15.53 -3.47 27.05
CA ALA A 410 16.96 -3.72 27.23
C ALA A 410 17.24 -5.16 26.82
N LYS A 411 17.81 -5.38 25.64
CA LYS A 411 18.01 -6.71 25.02
C LYS A 411 19.47 -7.13 25.10
N PRO A 412 19.83 -8.20 25.83
CA PRO A 412 21.20 -8.71 25.83
C PRO A 412 21.62 -9.12 24.41
N LEU A 413 22.76 -8.62 23.92
CA LEU A 413 23.21 -8.93 22.56
C LEU A 413 23.47 -10.42 22.36
N ALA A 414 23.86 -11.13 23.44
CA ALA A 414 24.09 -12.57 23.42
C ALA A 414 22.80 -13.41 23.26
N GLU A 415 21.63 -12.81 23.50
CA GLU A 415 20.32 -13.48 23.36
C GLU A 415 19.66 -13.19 22.01
N ILE A 416 20.21 -12.24 21.23
CA ILE A 416 19.70 -11.93 19.90
C ILE A 416 20.15 -13.02 18.91
N SER A 417 19.18 -13.69 18.32
CA SER A 417 19.41 -14.75 17.33
C SER A 417 20.20 -14.23 16.12
N GLY A 418 21.20 -15.01 15.70
CA GLY A 418 22.02 -14.69 14.53
C GLY A 418 23.05 -13.57 14.73
N LEU A 419 23.05 -12.88 15.88
CA LEU A 419 23.98 -11.79 16.14
C LEU A 419 25.32 -12.30 16.68
N ALA A 420 26.42 -11.90 16.04
CA ALA A 420 27.75 -12.10 16.56
C ALA A 420 28.07 -11.03 17.62
N ALA A 421 27.52 -11.18 18.83
CA ALA A 421 27.51 -10.15 19.89
C ALA A 421 28.87 -9.51 20.22
N ALA A 422 29.98 -10.23 20.02
CA ALA A 422 31.33 -9.73 20.28
C ALA A 422 31.93 -8.83 19.19
N ALA A 423 31.18 -8.61 18.11
CA ALA A 423 31.57 -7.78 16.97
C ALA A 423 30.39 -6.93 16.49
N ALA A 424 29.41 -6.61 17.35
CA ALA A 424 28.35 -5.67 17.03
C ALA A 424 28.86 -4.24 17.18
N ASP A 425 28.71 -3.45 16.11
CA ASP A 425 29.49 -2.24 15.93
C ASP A 425 28.64 -1.00 15.60
N HIS A 426 27.54 -1.17 14.84
CA HIS A 426 26.70 -0.05 14.39
C HIS A 426 25.22 -0.41 14.38
N ILE A 427 24.38 0.62 14.50
CA ILE A 427 22.93 0.53 14.37
C ILE A 427 22.37 1.47 13.31
N ALA A 428 21.39 0.99 12.57
CA ALA A 428 20.49 1.82 11.78
C ALA A 428 19.09 1.70 12.36
N VAL A 429 18.41 2.83 12.53
CA VAL A 429 17.07 2.88 13.12
C VAL A 429 16.10 3.54 12.15
N THR A 430 15.11 2.77 11.74
CA THR A 430 13.92 3.24 11.03
C THR A 430 12.73 3.21 11.99
N ASN A 431 11.60 3.77 11.57
CA ASN A 431 10.36 3.68 12.35
C ASN A 431 9.91 2.23 12.63
N ASP A 432 10.27 1.29 11.77
CA ASP A 432 9.78 -0.09 11.84
C ASP A 432 10.86 -1.07 12.33
N TYR A 433 12.14 -0.76 12.09
CA TYR A 433 13.27 -1.66 12.38
C TYR A 433 14.47 -1.01 13.05
N VAL A 434 15.13 -1.77 13.93
CA VAL A 434 16.52 -1.55 14.37
C VAL A 434 17.39 -2.61 13.70
N ILE A 435 18.43 -2.17 12.99
CA ILE A 435 19.35 -3.04 12.25
C ILE A 435 20.70 -2.96 12.94
N ILE A 436 21.25 -4.11 13.32
CA ILE A 436 22.55 -4.19 13.98
C ILE A 436 23.54 -4.83 13.01
N SER A 437 24.60 -4.11 12.64
CA SER A 437 25.70 -4.69 11.88
C SER A 437 26.78 -5.24 12.79
N SER A 438 27.38 -6.36 12.36
CA SER A 438 28.58 -6.90 12.96
C SER A 438 29.67 -7.12 11.92
N ALA A 439 30.93 -6.81 12.27
CA ALA A 439 32.04 -6.87 11.32
C ALA A 439 32.13 -8.24 10.62
N GLY A 440 31.91 -8.25 9.30
CA GLY A 440 32.02 -9.45 8.46
C GLY A 440 30.83 -10.42 8.56
N ALA A 441 29.72 -10.02 9.18
CA ALA A 441 28.47 -10.78 9.23
C ALA A 441 27.34 -10.03 8.53
N VAL A 442 26.28 -10.76 8.17
CA VAL A 442 25.04 -10.16 7.66
C VAL A 442 24.34 -9.42 8.82
N PRO A 443 23.91 -8.16 8.66
CA PRO A 443 23.21 -7.42 9.70
C PRO A 443 21.91 -8.11 10.13
N VAL A 444 21.67 -8.11 11.44
CA VAL A 444 20.44 -8.61 12.06
C VAL A 444 19.41 -7.50 12.10
N VAL A 445 18.15 -7.84 11.81
CA VAL A 445 17.01 -6.91 11.83
C VAL A 445 16.10 -7.26 13.01
N LEU A 446 15.82 -6.25 13.82
CA LEU A 446 14.92 -6.30 14.95
C LEU A 446 13.75 -5.34 14.73
N ASP A 447 12.62 -5.62 15.37
CA ASP A 447 11.50 -4.69 15.47
C ASP A 447 11.88 -3.48 16.33
N ALA A 448 11.59 -2.26 15.85
CA ALA A 448 12.09 -1.04 16.49
C ALA A 448 11.51 -0.79 17.89
N LEU A 449 10.31 -1.26 18.19
CA LEU A 449 9.63 -0.96 19.46
C LEU A 449 9.76 -2.07 20.49
N THR A 450 9.88 -3.32 20.03
CA THR A 450 9.95 -4.50 20.90
C THR A 450 11.37 -5.06 21.02
N GLY A 451 12.26 -4.74 20.08
CA GLY A 451 13.60 -5.29 20.00
C GLY A 451 13.62 -6.79 19.65
N GLU A 452 12.52 -7.33 19.13
CA GLU A 452 12.39 -8.74 18.78
C GLU A 452 12.99 -9.06 17.43
N TYR A 453 13.53 -10.26 17.27
CA TYR A 453 14.18 -10.68 16.02
C TYR A 453 13.16 -10.80 14.88
N VAL A 454 13.40 -10.07 13.79
CA VAL A 454 12.58 -10.12 12.56
C VAL A 454 13.27 -10.95 11.49
N GLY A 455 14.60 -10.83 11.36
CA GLY A 455 15.33 -11.48 10.28
C GLY A 455 16.73 -10.91 10.08
N THR A 456 17.17 -10.89 8.81
CA THR A 456 18.47 -10.37 8.39
C THR A 456 18.30 -9.42 7.22
N LEU A 457 19.21 -8.45 7.08
CA LEU A 457 19.19 -7.47 6.00
C LEU A 457 19.66 -8.09 4.68
N ASN A 458 18.97 -7.82 3.57
CA ASN A 458 19.48 -8.16 2.25
C ASN A 458 20.66 -7.24 1.87
N VAL A 459 21.88 -7.77 1.93
CA VAL A 459 23.11 -7.02 1.64
C VAL A 459 23.73 -7.36 0.29
N GLY A 460 23.16 -8.33 -0.45
CA GLY A 460 23.79 -8.91 -1.64
C GLY A 460 25.22 -9.38 -1.35
N ASP A 461 26.17 -8.96 -2.19
CA ASP A 461 27.60 -9.25 -2.03
C ASP A 461 28.39 -8.12 -1.36
N LEU A 462 27.72 -7.13 -0.75
CA LEU A 462 28.39 -5.98 -0.15
C LEU A 462 29.10 -6.37 1.15
N PRO A 463 30.40 -6.06 1.30
CA PRO A 463 31.12 -6.28 2.55
C PRO A 463 30.77 -5.16 3.53
N VAL A 464 29.66 -5.34 4.27
CA VAL A 464 29.14 -4.34 5.22
C VAL A 464 30.17 -4.00 6.29
N ALA A 465 30.46 -2.71 6.44
CA ALA A 465 31.27 -2.17 7.53
C ALA A 465 30.40 -1.44 8.58
N ALA A 466 29.46 -0.62 8.12
CA ALA A 466 28.56 0.13 8.98
C ALA A 466 27.18 0.25 8.33
N VAL A 467 26.18 0.45 9.16
CA VAL A 467 24.81 0.74 8.75
C VAL A 467 24.36 2.04 9.44
N THR A 468 23.52 2.80 8.75
CA THR A 468 22.78 3.92 9.34
C THR A 468 21.44 4.07 8.62
N ALA A 469 20.57 4.96 9.08
CA ALA A 469 19.32 5.28 8.44
C ALA A 469 19.22 6.79 8.20
N ASP A 470 18.40 7.20 7.24
CA ASP A 470 18.15 8.62 6.99
C ASP A 470 16.79 9.08 7.57
N ASP A 471 16.53 10.39 7.43
CA ASP A 471 15.31 11.01 7.96
C ASP A 471 14.05 10.37 7.35
N ALA A 472 14.16 9.91 6.10
CA ALA A 472 13.08 9.30 5.31
C ALA A 472 12.89 7.79 5.55
N ASN A 473 13.60 7.18 6.50
CA ASN A 473 13.57 5.75 6.84
C ASN A 473 14.21 4.84 5.79
N ASN A 474 15.05 5.37 4.91
CA ASN A 474 15.88 4.54 4.05
C ASN A 474 17.03 3.96 4.87
N ILE A 475 17.47 2.76 4.50
CA ILE A 475 18.60 2.06 5.11
C ILE A 475 19.84 2.34 4.26
N ILE A 476 20.94 2.70 4.92
CA ILE A 476 22.22 3.03 4.30
C ILE A 476 23.28 2.05 4.78
N ILE A 477 24.06 1.55 3.83
CA ILE A 477 25.15 0.59 4.07
C ILE A 477 26.45 1.24 3.60
N SER A 478 27.41 1.37 4.50
CA SER A 478 28.80 1.66 4.14
C SER A 478 29.59 0.35 4.09
N THR A 479 30.40 0.16 3.05
CA THR A 479 31.24 -1.04 2.93
C THR A 479 32.61 -0.84 3.54
N PHE A 480 33.27 -1.94 3.93
CA PHE A 480 34.70 -1.92 4.20
C PHE A 480 35.42 -1.39 2.96
N ALA A 481 36.44 -0.55 3.18
CA ALA A 481 37.29 -0.12 2.09
C ALA A 481 38.13 -1.29 1.59
N GLU A 482 37.99 -1.60 0.30
CA GLU A 482 38.81 -2.57 -0.41
C GLU A 482 39.99 -1.86 -1.10
N SER A 483 40.79 -2.60 -1.87
CA SER A 483 41.94 -2.05 -2.61
C SER A 483 41.61 -0.91 -3.58
N THR A 484 40.34 -0.71 -3.94
CA THR A 484 39.86 0.31 -4.87
C THR A 484 39.05 1.43 -4.20
N GLY A 485 38.88 1.37 -2.88
CA GLY A 485 38.08 2.31 -2.10
C GLY A 485 36.87 1.66 -1.43
N PHE A 486 35.93 2.49 -0.98
CA PHE A 486 34.68 2.05 -0.34
C PHE A 486 33.45 2.47 -1.18
N ARG A 487 32.32 1.86 -0.84
CA ARG A 487 31.02 2.08 -1.47
C ARG A 487 29.99 2.42 -0.40
N VAL A 488 29.01 3.24 -0.77
CA VAL A 488 27.80 3.46 0.03
C VAL A 488 26.60 3.03 -0.80
N ALA A 489 25.78 2.16 -0.23
CA ALA A 489 24.54 1.69 -0.80
C ALA A 489 23.33 2.17 0.01
N ARG A 490 22.19 2.23 -0.66
CA ARG A 490 20.89 2.61 -0.08
C ARG A 490 19.81 1.59 -0.45
N MET A 491 18.77 1.49 0.37
CA MET A 491 17.60 0.66 0.14
C MET A 491 16.40 1.18 0.94
N LYS A 492 15.16 0.90 0.49
CA LYS A 492 13.94 1.37 1.16
C LYS A 492 13.42 0.35 2.17
N ASN A 493 13.48 -0.92 1.83
CA ASN A 493 13.00 -2.03 2.66
C ASN A 493 14.12 -3.03 2.92
N ILE A 494 14.02 -3.79 4.02
CA ILE A 494 15.03 -4.78 4.43
C ILE A 494 15.25 -5.93 3.42
N THR A 495 14.29 -6.16 2.51
CA THR A 495 14.33 -7.21 1.49
C THR A 495 14.78 -6.70 0.12
N ASP A 496 14.84 -5.37 -0.09
CA ASP A 496 15.22 -4.78 -1.36
C ASP A 496 16.68 -5.12 -1.71
N THR A 497 17.01 -5.09 -3.00
CA THR A 497 18.42 -5.21 -3.42
C THR A 497 19.13 -3.87 -3.19
N PRO A 498 20.28 -3.82 -2.48
CA PRO A 498 21.00 -2.58 -2.23
C PRO A 498 21.45 -1.88 -3.52
N GLU A 499 21.20 -0.58 -3.63
CA GLU A 499 21.65 0.27 -4.73
C GLU A 499 22.89 1.07 -4.32
N VAL A 500 24.04 0.82 -4.96
CA VAL A 500 25.26 1.63 -4.74
C VAL A 500 25.09 2.99 -5.42
N PHE A 501 25.11 4.07 -4.62
CA PHE A 501 24.95 5.44 -5.11
C PHE A 501 26.18 6.32 -4.84
N ILE A 502 27.11 5.87 -3.99
CA ILE A 502 28.43 6.50 -3.78
C ILE A 502 29.52 5.46 -3.98
N THR A 503 30.56 5.84 -4.72
CA THR A 503 31.82 5.10 -4.80
C THR A 503 32.95 6.11 -4.63
N HIS A 504 33.89 5.82 -3.72
CA HIS A 504 34.99 6.74 -3.41
C HIS A 504 36.29 5.98 -3.23
N SER A 505 37.38 6.46 -3.84
CA SER A 505 38.63 5.72 -3.98
C SER A 505 39.51 5.65 -2.72
N SER A 506 39.12 6.34 -1.64
CA SER A 506 39.90 6.35 -0.41
C SER A 506 39.77 5.03 0.34
N THR A 507 40.88 4.57 0.91
CA THR A 507 40.94 3.38 1.76
C THR A 507 40.94 3.69 3.26
N GLU A 508 40.77 4.97 3.61
CA GLU A 508 40.87 5.47 4.99
C GLU A 508 39.52 5.66 5.69
N TYR A 509 38.41 5.49 4.96
CA TYR A 509 37.04 5.71 5.44
C TYR A 509 36.22 4.42 5.34
N GLY A 510 34.93 4.54 5.67
CA GLY A 510 33.93 3.51 5.46
C GLY A 510 33.53 2.76 6.72
N LYS A 511 34.11 3.11 7.88
CA LYS A 511 33.82 2.47 9.17
C LYS A 511 32.74 3.15 10.00
N ASP A 512 32.56 4.47 9.86
CA ASP A 512 31.51 5.24 10.51
C ASP A 512 30.87 6.13 9.45
N ILE A 513 29.54 6.24 9.48
CA ILE A 513 28.75 6.98 8.50
C ILE A 513 27.50 7.54 9.18
N SER A 514 27.24 8.81 8.96
CA SER A 514 25.99 9.46 9.39
C SER A 514 25.34 10.17 8.20
N VAL A 515 24.02 10.29 8.27
CA VAL A 515 23.20 10.87 7.20
C VAL A 515 22.20 11.83 7.79
N VAL A 516 21.96 12.94 7.09
CA VAL A 516 20.83 13.84 7.33
C VAL A 516 20.14 14.12 6.00
N GLY A 517 18.81 14.19 6.00
CA GLY A 517 17.98 14.35 4.81
C GLY A 517 17.48 13.02 4.22
N ASP A 518 17.27 12.99 2.91
CA ASP A 518 16.78 11.82 2.16
C ASP A 518 17.78 11.45 1.05
N VAL A 519 18.38 10.26 1.12
CA VAL A 519 19.40 9.85 0.14
C VAL A 519 18.82 9.61 -1.26
N TYR A 520 17.51 9.48 -1.44
CA TYR A 520 16.85 9.49 -2.76
C TYR A 520 16.43 10.91 -3.21
N GLY A 521 16.36 11.85 -2.27
CA GLY A 521 16.13 13.27 -2.48
C GLY A 521 17.41 14.07 -2.23
N ASP A 522 17.33 15.02 -1.29
CA ASP A 522 18.48 15.83 -0.88
C ASP A 522 19.01 15.35 0.48
N ALA A 523 20.30 15.04 0.55
CA ALA A 523 20.96 14.57 1.78
C ALA A 523 22.40 15.04 1.92
N ARG A 524 22.92 14.93 3.15
CA ARG A 524 24.33 15.00 3.47
C ARG A 524 24.76 13.67 4.04
N VAL A 525 25.84 13.12 3.49
CA VAL A 525 26.46 11.90 4.01
C VAL A 525 27.83 12.26 4.53
N THR A 526 28.10 11.94 5.79
CA THR A 526 29.33 12.31 6.49
C THR A 526 30.07 11.10 7.01
N LEU A 527 31.40 11.12 6.86
CA LEU A 527 32.29 10.10 7.42
C LEU A 527 33.47 10.79 8.07
N MET A 528 33.70 10.52 9.35
CA MET A 528 34.81 11.14 10.06
C MET A 528 36.17 10.56 9.63
N TYR A 529 37.21 11.39 9.70
CA TYR A 529 38.59 10.93 9.67
C TYR A 529 39.45 11.69 10.67
N SER A 530 39.96 10.93 11.65
CA SER A 530 40.86 11.42 12.69
C SER A 530 42.06 10.47 12.88
N PRO A 531 43.10 10.56 12.04
CA PRO A 531 44.31 9.78 12.21
C PRO A 531 45.12 10.27 13.43
N TRP A 532 45.35 9.35 14.37
CA TRP A 532 46.07 9.53 15.65
C TRP A 532 47.39 10.32 15.60
N SER A 533 48.05 10.41 14.44
CA SER A 533 49.42 10.95 14.33
C SER A 533 49.58 12.15 13.39
N SER A 534 48.53 12.60 12.69
CA SER A 534 48.68 13.59 11.62
C SER A 534 48.35 15.04 12.02
N GLY A 535 47.72 15.24 13.19
CA GLY A 535 47.24 16.56 13.63
C GLY A 535 46.20 17.19 12.70
N THR A 536 45.57 16.38 11.83
CA THR A 536 44.55 16.81 10.88
C THR A 536 43.26 16.03 11.12
N THR A 537 42.33 16.63 11.85
CA THR A 537 40.96 16.13 12.02
C THR A 537 40.05 16.78 10.97
N GLY A 538 39.18 15.97 10.37
CA GLY A 538 38.20 16.44 9.40
C GLY A 538 37.16 15.37 9.12
N HIS A 539 36.36 15.62 8.09
CA HIS A 539 35.36 14.68 7.63
C HIS A 539 35.21 14.75 6.12
N LEU A 540 34.89 13.61 5.53
CA LEU A 540 34.45 13.52 4.15
C LEU A 540 32.95 13.81 4.14
N LEU A 541 32.55 14.77 3.31
CA LEU A 541 31.15 15.18 3.16
C LEU A 541 30.74 14.98 1.71
N PHE A 542 29.66 14.23 1.51
CA PHE A 542 28.98 14.12 0.22
C PHE A 542 27.69 14.92 0.27
N SER A 543 27.48 15.75 -0.75
CA SER A 543 26.17 16.35 -1.00
C SER A 543 25.42 15.46 -1.97
N VAL A 544 24.21 15.07 -1.60
CA VAL A 544 23.28 14.34 -2.46
C VAL A 544 22.19 15.32 -2.87
N ALA A 545 21.96 15.44 -4.18
CA ALA A 545 20.89 16.27 -4.73
C ALA A 545 20.04 15.44 -5.68
N ASN A 546 18.73 15.36 -5.44
CA ASN A 546 17.80 14.47 -6.16
C ASN A 546 18.36 13.04 -6.34
N GLY A 547 18.93 12.50 -5.27
CA GLY A 547 19.46 11.14 -5.21
C GLY A 547 20.82 10.93 -5.87
N VAL A 548 21.49 12.00 -6.32
CA VAL A 548 22.80 11.93 -6.98
C VAL A 548 23.87 12.59 -6.11
N SER A 549 24.95 11.85 -5.81
CA SER A 549 26.09 12.36 -5.05
C SER A 549 27.01 13.24 -5.90
N ASP A 550 27.56 14.30 -5.29
CA ASP A 550 28.60 15.16 -5.86
C ASP A 550 30.00 14.52 -5.92
N GLY A 551 30.15 13.28 -5.43
CA GLY A 551 31.43 12.57 -5.37
C GLY A 551 32.26 12.90 -4.13
N GLY A 552 31.76 13.78 -3.27
CA GLY A 552 32.33 14.09 -1.96
C GLY A 552 33.53 15.03 -2.01
N TYR A 553 33.70 15.76 -0.91
CA TYR A 553 34.87 16.61 -0.70
C TYR A 553 35.33 16.56 0.75
N TRP A 554 36.62 16.79 0.91
CA TRP A 554 37.25 16.82 2.23
C TRP A 554 37.01 18.15 2.92
N SER A 555 36.46 18.11 4.14
CA SER A 555 36.25 19.27 5.00
C SER A 555 37.22 19.23 6.18
N LYS A 556 38.11 20.23 6.25
CA LYS A 556 39.04 20.37 7.37
C LYS A 556 38.39 21.15 8.51
N ILE A 557 38.50 20.64 9.73
CA ILE A 557 38.08 21.35 10.93
C ILE A 557 39.17 22.35 11.34
N ALA A 558 38.78 23.58 11.70
CA ALA A 558 39.70 24.62 12.13
C ALA A 558 40.44 24.20 13.42
N ALA A 559 41.75 24.43 13.48
CA ALA A 559 42.57 24.09 14.65
C ALA A 559 42.19 24.93 15.89
N GLY A 560 42.11 24.32 17.07
CA GLY A 560 41.73 24.96 18.34
C GLY A 560 41.69 23.98 19.52
N GLU A 561 41.07 24.35 20.66
CA GLU A 561 41.03 23.55 21.91
C GLU A 561 40.35 22.16 21.80
N ILE A 562 39.82 21.83 20.61
CA ILE A 562 38.94 20.68 20.37
C ILE A 562 39.63 19.62 19.49
N THR A 563 40.56 20.00 18.60
CA THR A 563 41.26 19.05 17.71
C THR A 563 42.20 18.11 18.47
N ASP A 564 42.66 18.51 19.66
CA ASP A 564 43.52 17.68 20.53
C ASP A 564 42.71 16.68 21.38
N LYS A 565 41.37 16.67 21.26
CA LYS A 565 40.46 15.84 22.05
C LYS A 565 39.74 14.75 21.25
N ILE A 566 39.75 14.84 19.91
CA ILE A 566 39.08 13.90 19.00
C ILE A 566 40.11 12.90 18.50
N ASP A 567 40.46 11.94 19.36
CA ASP A 567 41.38 10.85 19.05
C ASP A 567 40.59 9.55 18.84
N ASN A 568 40.56 8.99 17.61
CA ASN A 568 40.38 7.55 17.29
C ASN A 568 39.85 7.26 15.85
N ASN A 569 39.85 5.96 15.52
CA ASN A 569 39.11 5.31 14.43
C ASN A 569 37.64 4.98 14.80
N ASN A 570 37.09 5.55 15.89
CA ASN A 570 35.78 5.19 16.45
C ASN A 570 35.04 6.47 16.86
N GLY A 571 34.98 7.43 15.96
CA GLY A 571 34.34 8.69 16.24
C GLY A 571 33.46 9.04 15.07
N ASP A 572 32.48 9.88 15.36
CA ASP A 572 31.38 10.10 14.46
C ASP A 572 31.15 11.60 14.24
N VAL A 573 30.51 11.94 13.13
CA VAL A 573 30.26 13.33 12.73
C VAL A 573 28.96 13.47 11.97
N ILE A 574 28.06 14.29 12.48
CA ILE A 574 26.74 14.51 11.90
C ILE A 574 26.39 15.99 11.83
N TYR A 575 25.71 16.42 10.76
CA TYR A 575 25.16 17.77 10.68
C TYR A 575 23.86 17.87 11.47
N ARG A 576 23.47 19.07 11.90
CA ARG A 576 22.13 19.24 12.47
C ARG A 576 21.02 19.09 11.43
N ASP A 577 21.22 19.71 10.27
CA ASP A 577 20.22 19.80 9.22
C ASP A 577 20.84 20.08 7.83
N MET A 578 19.98 20.13 6.81
CA MET A 578 20.35 20.37 5.42
C MET A 578 20.64 21.84 5.07
N ASN A 579 20.43 22.79 5.99
CA ASN A 579 20.60 24.21 5.69
C ASN A 579 22.07 24.58 5.44
N ALA A 580 22.30 25.54 4.55
CA ALA A 580 23.62 26.08 4.29
C ALA A 580 24.20 26.71 5.56
N GLY A 581 25.41 26.31 5.95
CA GLY A 581 26.06 26.78 7.16
C GLY A 581 25.53 26.15 8.46
N SER A 582 24.70 25.10 8.38
CA SER A 582 24.27 24.33 9.55
C SER A 582 25.47 23.93 10.42
N PRO A 583 25.33 23.97 11.75
CA PRO A 583 26.31 23.37 12.63
C PRO A 583 26.42 21.86 12.37
N TYR A 584 27.57 21.31 12.75
CA TYR A 584 27.82 19.88 12.82
C TYR A 584 28.42 19.51 14.17
N PHE A 585 28.25 18.24 14.53
CA PHE A 585 28.61 17.68 15.81
C PHE A 585 29.59 16.55 15.64
N MET A 586 30.46 16.37 16.64
CA MET A 586 31.48 15.34 16.61
C MET A 586 31.64 14.69 17.98
N SER A 587 31.94 13.40 17.96
CA SER A 587 32.37 12.60 19.11
C SER A 587 33.81 12.11 18.93
N GLY A 588 34.40 11.58 19.99
CA GLY A 588 35.72 10.98 19.97
C GLY A 588 36.10 10.44 21.34
N TYR A 589 36.76 9.28 21.38
CA TYR A 589 36.94 8.46 22.60
C TYR A 589 37.59 9.18 23.78
N SER A 590 38.42 10.20 23.55
CA SER A 590 39.16 10.90 24.62
C SER A 590 38.58 12.27 25.00
N SER A 591 37.46 12.67 24.38
CA SER A 591 36.92 14.04 24.48
C SER A 591 35.97 14.23 25.66
N ASN A 592 35.21 13.19 26.00
CA ASN A 592 34.14 13.15 27.01
C ASN A 592 33.14 14.32 26.88
N CYS A 593 33.04 14.89 25.68
CA CYS A 593 32.26 16.09 25.42
C CYS A 593 31.51 15.99 24.10
N PHE A 594 30.35 16.65 24.03
CA PHE A 594 29.76 17.02 22.76
C PHE A 594 30.51 18.21 22.18
N VAL A 595 30.77 18.17 20.88
CA VAL A 595 31.36 19.28 20.15
C VAL A 595 30.32 19.86 19.21
N TRP A 596 30.09 21.17 19.28
CA TRP A 596 29.36 21.96 18.30
C TRP A 596 30.37 22.70 17.42
N ALA A 597 30.29 22.57 16.10
CA ALA A 597 31.12 23.31 15.16
C ALA A 597 30.28 24.08 14.13
N GLU A 598 30.54 25.38 13.98
CA GLU A 598 29.80 26.27 13.07
C GLU A 598 30.66 27.47 12.66
N GLY A 599 30.64 27.85 11.37
CA GLY A 599 31.29 29.07 10.88
C GLY A 599 32.81 29.13 11.13
N GLY A 600 33.48 27.98 11.27
CA GLY A 600 34.91 27.90 11.61
C GLY A 600 35.22 28.08 13.11
N THR A 601 34.19 28.13 13.96
CA THR A 601 34.31 28.12 15.42
C THR A 601 33.78 26.81 15.99
N ALA A 602 34.28 26.42 17.17
CA ALA A 602 33.79 25.24 17.85
C ALA A 602 33.62 25.48 19.36
N GLN A 603 32.65 24.80 19.95
CA GLN A 603 32.29 24.84 21.37
C GLN A 603 32.13 23.41 21.87
N ALA A 604 32.47 23.15 23.13
CA ALA A 604 32.35 21.81 23.70
C ALA A 604 31.69 21.84 25.08
N ILE A 605 30.87 20.83 25.37
CA ILE A 605 30.22 20.64 26.66
C ILE A 605 30.50 19.24 27.17
N GLN A 606 30.96 19.17 28.42
CA GLN A 606 31.26 17.91 29.09
C GLN A 606 29.97 17.10 29.27
N VAL A 607 29.98 15.85 28.80
CA VAL A 607 28.81 14.94 28.87
C VAL A 607 28.80 14.19 30.21
N THR A 608 29.98 13.83 30.71
CA THR A 608 30.14 13.12 31.98
C THR A 608 31.37 13.60 32.75
N THR A 609 31.33 13.48 34.07
CA THR A 609 32.49 13.72 34.94
C THR A 609 33.41 12.50 35.05
N ASN A 610 32.98 11.34 34.54
CA ASN A 610 33.79 10.13 34.51
C ASN A 610 34.85 10.22 33.42
N SER A 611 36.13 10.32 33.82
CA SER A 611 37.26 10.44 32.90
C SER A 611 37.49 9.19 32.04
N ASN A 612 36.82 8.07 32.34
CA ASN A 612 36.97 6.80 31.64
C ASN A 612 35.75 6.44 30.77
N CYS A 613 34.77 7.34 30.62
CA CYS A 613 33.74 7.21 29.59
C CYS A 613 34.10 8.13 28.42
N GLY A 614 34.34 7.55 27.25
CA GLY A 614 34.47 8.28 25.99
C GLY A 614 33.12 8.46 25.32
N ALA A 615 32.80 9.68 24.88
CA ALA A 615 31.67 9.92 23.97
C ALA A 615 32.10 9.51 22.56
N VAL A 616 31.48 8.49 21.96
CA VAL A 616 32.00 7.84 20.73
C VAL A 616 31.06 7.81 19.53
N CYS A 617 29.77 8.09 19.71
CA CYS A 617 28.77 8.13 18.64
C CYS A 617 28.02 9.46 18.67
N VAL A 618 27.51 9.92 17.53
CA VAL A 618 26.60 11.06 17.47
C VAL A 618 25.47 10.82 16.50
N ASP A 619 24.25 11.04 16.97
CA ASP A 619 23.10 11.08 16.10
C ASP A 619 22.23 12.31 16.39
N VAL A 620 21.56 12.82 15.36
CA VAL A 620 20.69 13.99 15.45
C VAL A 620 19.31 13.62 14.97
N GLU A 621 18.32 14.00 15.76
CA GLU A 621 16.93 13.86 15.35
C GLU A 621 16.13 15.12 15.65
N LYS A 622 15.22 15.46 14.75
CA LYS A 622 14.27 16.56 14.95
C LYS A 622 13.02 16.03 15.64
N PHE A 623 12.71 16.58 16.81
CA PHE A 623 11.52 16.21 17.57
C PHE A 623 10.85 17.43 18.19
N ASN A 624 9.53 17.53 17.97
CA ASN A 624 8.67 18.59 18.50
C ASN A 624 9.30 20.00 18.47
N ASN A 625 9.62 20.50 17.26
CA ASN A 625 10.23 21.81 17.03
C ASN A 625 11.66 22.03 17.59
N ALA A 626 12.30 20.98 18.14
CA ALA A 626 13.68 21.00 18.59
C ALA A 626 14.54 20.02 17.76
N TYR A 627 15.85 20.26 17.72
CA TYR A 627 16.85 19.30 17.28
C TYR A 627 17.57 18.75 18.50
N TYR A 628 17.66 17.43 18.60
CA TYR A 628 18.37 16.74 19.67
C TYR A 628 19.62 16.07 19.13
N LEU A 629 20.67 16.03 19.94
CA LEU A 629 21.91 15.32 19.69
C LEU A 629 22.10 14.26 20.76
N SER A 630 22.38 13.02 20.36
CA SER A 630 22.67 11.91 21.29
C SER A 630 24.13 11.49 21.25
N THR A 631 24.63 10.97 22.37
CA THR A 631 25.87 10.19 22.47
C THR A 631 25.72 9.16 23.56
N ALA A 632 26.47 8.07 23.44
CA ALA A 632 26.64 7.09 24.50
C ALA A 632 28.08 7.04 25.00
N CYS A 633 28.22 6.54 26.23
CA CYS A 633 29.50 6.30 26.89
C CYS A 633 30.10 4.95 26.48
N ASP A 634 31.33 4.95 25.96
CA ASP A 634 32.14 3.73 25.82
C ASP A 634 33.17 3.62 26.95
N THR A 635 33.29 2.43 27.55
CA THR A 635 34.28 2.14 28.60
C THR A 635 34.68 0.67 28.63
N TYR A 636 35.99 0.40 28.62
CA TYR A 636 36.55 -0.94 28.76
C TYR A 636 36.73 -1.39 30.22
N PHE A 637 36.34 -0.55 31.18
CA PHE A 637 36.57 -0.80 32.60
C PHE A 637 35.29 -1.24 33.31
N THR A 638 35.33 -2.46 33.84
CA THR A 638 34.20 -3.13 34.52
C THR A 638 33.67 -2.36 35.74
N TRP A 639 34.51 -1.56 36.38
CA TRP A 639 34.17 -0.72 37.53
C TRP A 639 33.70 0.69 37.14
N ALA A 640 33.81 1.06 35.86
CA ALA A 640 33.31 2.32 35.30
C ALA A 640 31.94 2.17 34.62
N LEU A 641 31.34 0.97 34.66
CA LEU A 641 30.05 0.63 34.06
C LEU A 641 28.84 1.33 34.68
N THR A 642 28.99 1.97 35.84
CA THR A 642 27.91 2.67 36.55
C THR A 642 27.38 3.92 35.82
N ASP A 643 28.04 4.35 34.73
CA ASP A 643 27.67 5.50 33.90
C ASP A 643 27.26 5.14 32.45
N ALA A 644 27.06 3.85 32.14
CA ALA A 644 26.59 3.42 30.82
C ALA A 644 25.15 3.93 30.58
N ALA A 645 25.06 5.09 29.93
CA ALA A 645 23.83 5.83 29.67
C ALA A 645 23.90 6.43 28.27
N VAL A 646 22.74 6.82 27.75
CA VAL A 646 22.65 7.73 26.62
C VAL A 646 22.43 9.15 27.12
N TYR A 647 23.12 10.09 26.49
CA TYR A 647 23.08 11.50 26.84
C TYR A 647 22.51 12.27 25.66
N VAL A 648 21.60 13.19 25.96
CA VAL A 648 20.84 13.94 24.94
C VAL A 648 20.96 15.43 25.22
N ALA A 649 21.27 16.23 24.19
CA ALA A 649 21.36 17.68 24.26
C ALA A 649 20.42 18.33 23.24
N ASP A 650 19.74 19.41 23.63
CA ASP A 650 19.02 20.26 22.67
C ASP A 650 20.04 21.12 21.91
N VAL A 651 20.14 20.87 20.61
CA VAL A 651 21.06 21.54 19.68
C VAL A 651 20.35 22.43 18.67
N THR A 652 19.11 22.83 18.96
CA THR A 652 18.34 23.76 18.12
C THR A 652 19.07 25.10 18.01
N THR A 653 19.62 25.58 19.12
CA THR A 653 20.44 26.79 19.18
C THR A 653 21.68 26.55 20.04
N ILE A 654 22.71 27.37 19.84
CA ILE A 654 23.93 27.31 20.66
C ILE A 654 23.64 27.61 22.15
N ASP A 655 22.62 28.41 22.45
CA ASP A 655 22.25 28.74 23.83
C ASP A 655 21.54 27.57 24.51
N ASN A 656 20.69 26.84 23.78
CA ASN A 656 20.10 25.59 24.26
C ASN A 656 21.19 24.54 24.53
N PHE A 657 22.14 24.40 23.60
CA PHE A 657 23.27 23.49 23.77
C PHE A 657 24.02 23.81 25.07
N LYS A 658 24.34 25.09 25.31
CA LYS A 658 25.00 25.58 26.53
C LYS A 658 24.19 25.38 27.81
N ALA A 659 22.88 25.19 27.74
CA ALA A 659 22.05 24.96 28.91
C ALA A 659 22.36 23.62 29.59
N GLY A 660 22.87 22.63 28.85
CA GLY A 660 23.39 21.39 29.40
C GLY A 660 22.98 20.15 28.61
N VAL A 661 23.29 18.99 29.19
CA VAL A 661 23.04 17.67 28.61
C VAL A 661 22.18 16.87 29.60
N ALA A 662 21.11 16.25 29.11
CA ALA A 662 20.31 15.32 29.88
C ALA A 662 20.96 13.93 29.86
N LYS A 663 21.04 13.28 31.02
CA LYS A 663 21.42 11.87 31.13
C LYS A 663 20.14 11.06 31.22
N PHE A 664 19.84 10.26 30.20
CA PHE A 664 18.66 9.40 30.23
C PHE A 664 18.90 8.21 31.18
N PRO A 665 17.83 7.56 31.67
CA PRO A 665 17.94 6.46 32.63
C PRO A 665 18.90 5.38 32.14
N THR A 666 19.62 4.75 33.06
CA THR A 666 20.42 3.56 32.77
C THR A 666 19.57 2.33 33.05
N GLY A 667 19.08 1.64 32.02
CA GLY A 667 18.59 0.27 32.21
C GLY A 667 19.77 -0.69 32.43
N ASP A 668 19.49 -1.99 32.61
CA ASP A 668 20.53 -3.03 32.68
C ASP A 668 21.30 -3.22 31.34
N TYR A 669 21.17 -2.28 30.38
CA TYR A 669 21.69 -2.38 29.01
C TYR A 669 23.17 -1.99 28.80
N GLY A 670 23.98 -1.90 29.87
CA GLY A 670 25.38 -1.49 29.79
C GLY A 670 26.36 -2.55 29.23
N TRP A 671 27.62 -2.13 29.06
CA TRP A 671 28.74 -2.95 28.58
C TRP A 671 29.06 -4.13 29.51
N ASN A 672 29.40 -5.31 28.95
CA ASN A 672 29.90 -6.45 29.73
C ASN A 672 31.42 -6.61 29.55
N ALA A 673 32.13 -6.78 30.67
CA ALA A 673 33.58 -6.91 30.78
C ALA A 673 34.26 -7.98 29.89
N ALA A 674 33.49 -8.91 29.35
CA ALA A 674 34.00 -10.09 28.68
C ALA A 674 34.18 -9.84 27.17
N ALA A 675 35.45 -9.76 26.75
CA ALA A 675 35.95 -9.66 25.37
C ALA A 675 36.00 -8.25 24.75
N ALA A 676 37.09 -8.01 24.01
CA ALA A 676 37.37 -6.78 23.27
C ALA A 676 36.95 -6.97 21.81
N GLY A 677 35.99 -6.16 21.36
CA GLY A 677 35.48 -6.13 19.99
C GLY A 677 34.20 -5.31 19.91
N GLY A 678 34.11 -4.46 18.89
CA GLY A 678 32.98 -3.59 18.55
C GLY A 678 32.98 -2.17 19.13
N ASN A 679 32.12 -1.32 18.56
CA ASN A 679 32.01 0.11 18.84
C ASN A 679 30.65 0.43 19.45
N THR A 680 30.63 1.30 20.47
CA THR A 680 29.35 1.83 20.98
C THR A 680 28.73 2.74 19.94
N ASP A 681 27.45 2.56 19.68
CA ASP A 681 26.70 3.35 18.69
C ASP A 681 25.36 3.83 19.26
N CYS A 682 24.81 4.89 18.69
CA CYS A 682 23.56 5.50 19.11
C CYS A 682 22.78 6.04 17.92
N ALA A 683 21.46 6.02 18.04
CA ALA A 683 20.55 6.53 17.03
C ALA A 683 19.26 7.02 17.70
N MET A 684 18.60 7.98 17.08
CA MET A 684 17.33 8.51 17.51
C MET A 684 16.31 8.45 16.38
N LYS A 685 15.04 8.28 16.75
CA LYS A 685 13.95 8.36 15.79
C LYS A 685 12.70 8.95 16.42
N ALA A 686 12.19 10.01 15.81
CA ALA A 686 10.86 10.53 16.11
C ALA A 686 9.82 9.56 15.54
N ALA A 687 8.86 9.19 16.37
CA ALA A 687 7.74 8.35 15.97
C ALA A 687 6.94 8.99 14.83
N LYS A 688 6.29 8.17 14.00
CA LYS A 688 5.39 8.62 12.92
C LYS A 688 4.28 9.54 13.42
N ASP A 689 3.84 9.39 14.67
CA ASP A 689 2.80 10.22 15.29
C ASP A 689 3.29 11.60 15.73
N GLY A 690 4.61 11.83 15.78
CA GLY A 690 5.23 13.07 16.27
C GLY A 690 5.09 13.31 17.77
N VAL A 691 4.56 12.34 18.53
CA VAL A 691 4.30 12.41 19.97
C VAL A 691 5.46 11.84 20.77
N TYR A 692 6.11 10.81 20.25
CA TYR A 692 7.23 10.14 20.90
C TYR A 692 8.53 10.29 20.13
N MET A 693 9.64 10.22 20.85
CA MET A 693 10.98 10.05 20.29
C MET A 693 11.67 8.90 21.02
N TYR A 694 12.29 8.01 20.26
CA TYR A 694 13.07 6.88 20.77
C TYR A 694 14.55 7.18 20.61
N VAL A 695 15.30 6.79 21.62
CA VAL A 695 16.75 6.91 21.69
C VAL A 695 17.31 5.52 21.91
N TYR A 696 18.03 5.02 20.92
CA TYR A 696 18.65 3.71 20.89
C TYR A 696 20.13 3.83 21.22
N VAL A 697 20.63 2.84 21.95
CA VAL A 697 22.04 2.72 22.27
C VAL A 697 22.47 1.27 22.15
N LEU A 698 23.56 1.06 21.41
CA LEU A 698 24.24 -0.22 21.28
C LEU A 698 25.51 -0.17 22.14
N HIS A 699 25.59 -1.03 23.15
CA HIS A 699 26.85 -1.28 23.86
C HIS A 699 27.42 -2.65 23.44
N PRO A 700 28.61 -2.69 22.81
CA PRO A 700 29.25 -3.93 22.40
C PRO A 700 29.43 -4.90 23.55
N ASN A 701 29.23 -6.20 23.29
CA ASN A 701 29.22 -7.26 24.30
C ASN A 701 28.21 -7.04 25.45
N GLY A 702 27.34 -6.04 25.37
CA GLY A 702 26.35 -5.68 26.37
C GLY A 702 24.95 -5.92 25.86
N HIS A 703 24.22 -4.83 25.64
CA HIS A 703 22.82 -4.85 25.23
C HIS A 703 22.56 -3.82 24.13
N LEU A 704 21.44 -4.02 23.45
CA LEU A 704 20.71 -2.96 22.77
C LEU A 704 19.69 -2.38 23.76
N GLY A 705 19.76 -1.08 24.02
CA GLY A 705 18.80 -0.35 24.84
C GLY A 705 17.95 0.58 24.00
N CYS A 706 16.68 0.76 24.39
CA CYS A 706 15.78 1.76 23.83
C CYS A 706 15.11 2.56 24.96
N VAL A 707 15.21 3.88 24.90
CA VAL A 707 14.55 4.83 25.81
C VAL A 707 13.59 5.69 25.02
N ARG A 708 12.35 5.84 25.50
CA ARG A 708 11.32 6.69 24.92
C ARG A 708 11.14 7.96 25.73
N VAL A 709 10.88 9.07 25.06
CA VAL A 709 10.36 10.32 25.63
C VAL A 709 9.11 10.77 24.88
N ASP A 710 8.28 11.57 25.54
CA ASP A 710 7.04 12.12 24.94
C ASP A 710 7.04 13.64 24.93
N CYS A 711 6.17 14.24 24.13
CA CYS A 711 5.88 15.67 24.18
C CYS A 711 4.46 15.94 24.69
N LEU A 712 3.92 15.10 25.57
CA LEU A 712 2.56 15.28 26.10
C LEU A 712 2.53 16.39 27.15
N LYS A 713 1.48 17.21 27.17
CA LYS A 713 1.35 18.34 28.12
C LYS A 713 0.88 17.92 29.50
N ASN A 714 0.02 16.89 29.57
CA ASN A 714 -0.45 16.27 30.81
C ASN A 714 -0.18 14.76 30.72
N ALA A 715 0.32 14.13 31.78
CA ALA A 715 0.38 12.67 31.83
C ALA A 715 -1.06 12.11 31.84
N PRO A 716 -1.35 11.00 31.15
CA PRO A 716 -2.43 10.12 31.60
C PRO A 716 -2.14 9.76 33.06
N GLU A 717 -3.14 9.84 33.94
CA GLU A 717 -2.98 9.27 35.29
C GLU A 717 -2.73 7.76 35.12
N GLU A 718 -1.55 7.27 35.53
CA GLU A 718 -1.18 5.84 35.49
C GLU A 718 -2.10 4.97 36.36
#